data_AF-A0A919TEM2-F1
#
_entry.id   AF-A0A919TEM2-F1
#
_cell.length_a   1.000
_cell.length_b   1.000
_cell.length_c   1.000
_cell.angle_alpha   90.00
_cell.angle_beta   90.00
_cell.angle_gamma   90.00
#
_symmetry.space_group_name_H-M   'P 1'
#
loop_
_entity.id
_entity.type
_entity.pdbx_description
1 polymer ?
#
loop_
_entity_poly.entity_id
_entity_poly.type
_entity_poly.pdbx_seq_one_letter_code
_entity_poly.pdbx_strand_id
1 'polypeptide(L)'
;MGGTVPTREQPLASEDSPLLRFAGDLRRLRRRAGVPTYRELGRRTNYSAAALSEAVSGRRLPSLAVTVAFVRACDGDADEWTERWRGLAAGQPGAPDAAPPPYIGLSAYQVEDADRFFGREALTDTLLTLVDERPFAGVFGASGAGKSSLLRAGLAARTWRTTLIVTPGADPIAELAVAVAVLADEPAGRVREDLAADPQALRGWLAKAADDLLLVVDQFEECFTLCDDDRRHWLIRALTSAAGARCRVVVGVRADFYGHCARHPELVAALHRAQVLVGPMSAEEFRVAVTEPATRAGGSIETALVARLVSDVAGQSAALPLVSHTLAETWRRRRGMVLTLTGYEDAGGIKHALARTAEQTFDELGEPERADAQQLFLRLVAPGDGTEDTKRRVRRADLDVPDALLDQLAAARLITIDRDSVELVHEALLHAWPRLVGWIDRSRDDLRIQHRIGEAATVWEAHGHDPDTLYRGAHLEEAARLRDRLNRRERAFLDAASAAEQARTAVEQRTTQRLRRSAAVLAVLTVLLAGAVVVAVTAQTSATRQRNEAMSLRAVDAARGLLATRPHDAELLALAAHRVAPSDSTRNMLVLAHGAATATSLGGGFATATGRFAITNEAGGAGDQQLWRPDGDSWLPAAALPTGDSFLYLTSADERRALYRDGTRSVLWDLADLDRPRRLPVPVEMPVADSMDQTGSLVSGVADNHTAALWRVGDNAVRQFPAPDVESTALLRDGSGLILCRRSGGGYTLEQWTIGGARTATLLQTSYRMFPLVGPGGLIAITSEVGKAMVLDIRDPLTVRTVVRTDGLSHPTVASIDPAGQTVALSDLDRIQLWDAASGRMLMSVDAQGLQLSAPRAIGGQLAVLSPRGTRWRLDSVLARLIGEICAGTVAVDWDHYFPRTMPKPLCP
;
A
#
# COMPACT_ATOMS: atom_id res chain seq x y z
N MET A 1 42.34 -15.39 -37.29
CA MET A 1 41.35 -16.24 -36.61
C MET A 1 41.19 -17.52 -37.43
N GLY A 2 41.52 -18.67 -36.85
CA GLY A 2 41.69 -19.94 -37.57
C GLY A 2 40.37 -20.55 -38.05
N GLY A 3 40.31 -20.90 -39.34
CA GLY A 3 39.19 -21.62 -39.94
C GLY A 3 39.25 -23.11 -39.64
N THR A 4 38.23 -23.65 -38.99
CA THR A 4 38.00 -25.08 -38.81
C THR A 4 37.42 -25.69 -40.10
N VAL A 5 38.14 -26.68 -40.66
CA VAL A 5 37.72 -27.48 -41.81
C VAL A 5 36.49 -28.34 -41.46
N PRO A 6 35.40 -28.37 -42.26
CA PRO A 6 34.23 -29.20 -41.97
C PRO A 6 34.47 -30.68 -42.32
N THR A 7 34.00 -31.57 -41.45
CA THR A 7 33.99 -33.03 -41.59
C THR A 7 33.30 -33.45 -42.91
N ARG A 8 33.96 -34.25 -43.75
CA ARG A 8 33.44 -34.71 -45.05
C ARG A 8 32.24 -35.67 -44.88
N GLU A 9 31.15 -35.40 -45.61
CA GLU A 9 30.00 -36.32 -45.74
C GLU A 9 30.43 -37.65 -46.40
N GLN A 10 29.92 -38.78 -45.90
CA GLN A 10 30.10 -40.09 -46.56
C GLN A 10 29.34 -40.13 -47.90
N PRO A 11 29.93 -40.68 -48.99
CA PRO A 11 29.26 -40.79 -50.28
C PRO A 11 27.98 -41.63 -50.20
N LEU A 12 26.90 -41.20 -50.85
CA LEU A 12 25.73 -42.06 -51.07
C LEU A 12 26.13 -43.16 -52.07
N ALA A 13 25.99 -44.44 -51.70
CA ALA A 13 26.19 -45.56 -52.60
C ALA A 13 25.02 -45.62 -53.59
N SER A 14 25.29 -45.34 -54.87
CA SER A 14 24.42 -45.34 -56.07
C SER A 14 22.96 -44.83 -55.95
N GLU A 15 22.52 -44.00 -56.89
CA GLU A 15 21.17 -43.38 -56.93
C GLU A 15 20.07 -44.35 -57.46
N ASP A 16 20.11 -45.62 -57.06
CA ASP A 16 19.27 -46.68 -57.64
C ASP A 16 17.84 -46.72 -57.07
N SER A 17 17.60 -46.18 -55.86
CA SER A 17 16.26 -46.10 -55.26
C SER A 17 15.65 -44.70 -55.31
N PRO A 18 14.31 -44.55 -55.45
CA PRO A 18 13.64 -43.25 -55.40
C PRO A 18 13.95 -42.44 -54.13
N LEU A 19 14.13 -43.12 -52.99
CA LEU A 19 14.52 -42.53 -51.72
C LEU A 19 15.98 -42.03 -51.72
N LEU A 20 16.91 -42.79 -52.31
CA LEU A 20 18.31 -42.39 -52.43
C LEU A 20 18.48 -41.19 -53.39
N ARG A 21 17.72 -41.15 -54.49
CA ARG A 21 17.64 -39.98 -55.38
C ARG A 21 17.15 -38.74 -54.66
N PHE A 22 16.09 -38.87 -53.85
CA PHE A 22 15.54 -37.78 -53.04
C PHE A 22 16.56 -37.23 -52.03
N ALA A 23 17.27 -38.12 -51.32
CA ALA A 23 18.34 -37.72 -50.40
C ALA A 23 19.54 -37.08 -51.13
N GLY A 24 19.90 -37.58 -52.33
CA GLY A 24 20.94 -37.01 -53.18
C GLY A 24 20.60 -35.61 -53.68
N ASP A 25 19.34 -35.37 -54.07
CA ASP A 25 18.85 -34.05 -54.46
C ASP A 25 18.91 -33.05 -53.29
N LEU A 26 18.57 -33.46 -52.06
CA LEU A 26 18.66 -32.58 -50.89
C LEU A 26 20.12 -32.16 -50.61
N ARG A 27 21.09 -33.07 -50.83
CA ARG A 27 22.52 -32.71 -50.75
C ARG A 27 22.93 -31.74 -51.85
N ARG A 28 22.40 -31.88 -53.08
CA ARG A 28 22.63 -30.94 -54.18
C ARG A 28 22.07 -29.56 -53.85
N LEU A 29 20.87 -29.48 -53.27
CA LEU A 29 20.26 -28.23 -52.82
C LEU A 29 21.14 -27.51 -51.79
N ARG A 30 21.63 -28.25 -50.79
CA ARG A 30 22.58 -27.72 -49.79
C ARG A 30 23.88 -27.21 -50.42
N ARG A 31 24.39 -27.84 -51.48
CA ARG A 31 25.58 -27.37 -52.19
C ARG A 31 25.33 -26.05 -52.93
N ARG A 32 24.16 -25.89 -53.57
CA ARG A 32 23.77 -24.63 -54.23
C ARG A 32 23.64 -23.48 -53.24
N ALA A 33 23.20 -23.76 -52.02
CA ALA A 33 23.10 -22.79 -50.93
C ALA A 33 24.44 -22.41 -50.26
N GLY A 34 25.59 -22.76 -50.84
CA GLY A 34 26.92 -22.42 -50.29
C GLY A 34 27.47 -23.40 -49.24
N VAL A 35 26.94 -24.62 -49.17
CA VAL A 35 27.38 -25.70 -48.25
C VAL A 35 27.34 -25.29 -46.75
N PRO A 36 26.23 -24.69 -46.25
CA PRO A 36 26.12 -24.31 -44.84
C PRO A 36 26.30 -25.55 -43.95
N THR A 37 27.00 -25.44 -42.83
CA THR A 37 27.17 -26.59 -41.91
C THR A 37 25.81 -27.05 -41.36
N TYR A 38 25.64 -28.34 -41.02
CA TYR A 38 24.37 -28.79 -40.41
C TYR A 38 24.04 -28.07 -39.09
N ARG A 39 25.07 -27.59 -38.38
CA ARG A 39 24.91 -26.74 -37.19
C ARG A 39 24.39 -25.34 -37.55
N GLU A 40 24.77 -24.81 -38.70
CA GLU A 40 24.28 -23.53 -39.21
C GLU A 40 22.86 -23.65 -39.77
N LEU A 41 22.55 -24.74 -40.48
CA LEU A 41 21.17 -25.08 -40.86
C LEU A 41 20.29 -25.30 -39.63
N GLY A 42 20.80 -25.93 -38.58
CA GLY A 42 20.10 -26.07 -37.30
C GLY A 42 19.98 -24.79 -36.48
N ARG A 43 20.62 -23.68 -36.87
CA ARG A 43 20.33 -22.34 -36.33
C ARG A 43 19.26 -21.61 -37.15
N ARG A 44 19.21 -21.88 -38.46
CA ARG A 44 18.21 -21.33 -39.40
C ARG A 44 16.91 -22.11 -39.38
N THR A 45 16.91 -23.31 -38.80
CA THR A 45 15.75 -24.19 -38.61
C THR A 45 15.66 -24.58 -37.14
N ASN A 46 14.46 -24.86 -36.64
CA ASN A 46 14.28 -25.37 -35.27
C ASN A 46 14.61 -26.88 -35.14
N TYR A 47 15.52 -27.41 -35.99
CA TYR A 47 15.87 -28.84 -36.02
C TYR A 47 17.35 -29.06 -35.69
N SER A 48 17.64 -30.18 -35.00
CA SER A 48 19.00 -30.52 -34.59
C SER A 48 19.88 -30.85 -35.82
N ALA A 49 21.18 -30.58 -35.71
CA ALA A 49 22.14 -30.92 -36.75
C ALA A 49 22.15 -32.42 -37.09
N ALA A 50 21.84 -33.29 -36.12
CA ALA A 50 21.71 -34.73 -36.31
C ALA A 50 20.49 -35.08 -37.18
N ALA A 51 19.32 -34.48 -36.92
CA ALA A 51 18.12 -34.70 -37.72
C ALA A 51 18.27 -34.22 -39.17
N LEU A 52 18.92 -33.07 -39.38
CA LEU A 52 19.20 -32.52 -40.71
C LEU A 52 20.25 -33.34 -41.48
N SER A 53 21.24 -33.90 -40.77
CA SER A 53 22.20 -34.83 -41.36
C SER A 53 21.57 -36.17 -41.72
N GLU A 54 20.61 -36.63 -40.91
CA GLU A 54 19.89 -37.88 -41.16
C GLU A 54 18.90 -37.76 -42.32
N ALA A 55 18.26 -36.59 -42.48
CA ALA A 55 17.32 -36.31 -43.57
C ALA A 55 17.94 -36.47 -44.97
N VAL A 56 19.26 -36.28 -45.07
CA VAL A 56 20.01 -36.43 -46.33
C VAL A 56 20.87 -37.69 -46.37
N SER A 57 20.63 -38.64 -45.45
CA SER A 57 21.37 -39.90 -45.37
C SER A 57 20.89 -40.98 -46.34
N GLY A 58 19.64 -40.89 -46.79
CA GLY A 58 19.03 -41.88 -47.70
C GLY A 58 18.64 -43.22 -47.07
N ARG A 59 18.73 -43.37 -45.73
CA ARG A 59 18.37 -44.62 -45.02
C ARG A 59 16.87 -44.78 -44.74
N ARG A 60 16.15 -43.68 -44.57
CA ARG A 60 14.70 -43.60 -44.33
C ARG A 60 14.15 -42.33 -44.96
N LEU A 61 12.87 -42.30 -45.33
CA LEU A 61 12.22 -41.07 -45.81
C LEU A 61 12.12 -40.07 -44.64
N PRO A 62 12.73 -38.87 -44.71
CA PRO A 62 12.60 -37.87 -43.66
C PRO A 62 11.14 -37.43 -43.52
N SER A 63 10.74 -36.87 -42.37
CA SER A 63 9.40 -36.29 -42.27
C SER A 63 9.23 -35.09 -43.21
N LEU A 64 8.00 -34.84 -43.63
CA LEU A 64 7.69 -33.70 -44.50
C LEU A 64 8.11 -32.37 -43.86
N ALA A 65 7.90 -32.22 -42.55
CA ALA A 65 8.26 -31.01 -41.82
C ALA A 65 9.78 -30.75 -41.78
N VAL A 66 10.59 -31.81 -41.63
CA VAL A 66 12.06 -31.70 -41.69
C VAL A 66 12.52 -31.38 -43.10
N THR A 67 11.90 -32.00 -44.11
CA THR A 67 12.18 -31.74 -45.53
C THR A 67 11.92 -30.27 -45.90
N VAL A 68 10.75 -29.74 -45.56
CA VAL A 68 10.37 -28.34 -45.85
C VAL A 68 11.31 -27.36 -45.14
N ALA A 69 11.64 -27.60 -43.87
CA ALA A 69 12.56 -26.75 -43.13
C ALA A 69 13.98 -26.78 -43.71
N PHE A 70 14.47 -27.96 -44.10
CA PHE A 70 15.77 -28.12 -44.75
C PHE A 70 15.83 -27.37 -46.08
N VAL A 71 14.77 -27.49 -46.89
CA VAL A 71 14.66 -26.83 -48.20
C VAL A 71 14.60 -25.31 -48.06
N ARG A 72 13.75 -24.79 -47.16
CA ARG A 72 13.65 -23.34 -46.87
C ARG A 72 14.97 -22.76 -46.36
N ALA A 73 15.69 -23.49 -45.51
CA ALA A 73 16.98 -23.03 -44.98
C ALA A 73 18.12 -23.10 -46.01
N CYS A 74 17.90 -23.76 -47.14
CA CYS A 74 18.80 -23.80 -48.29
C CYS A 74 18.26 -22.97 -49.47
N ASP A 75 17.31 -22.06 -49.23
CA ASP A 75 16.68 -21.17 -50.23
C ASP A 75 16.05 -21.93 -51.43
N GLY A 76 15.54 -23.14 -51.19
CA GLY A 76 14.78 -23.91 -52.18
C GLY A 76 13.27 -23.69 -52.08
N ASP A 77 12.54 -24.06 -53.14
CA ASP A 77 11.08 -23.99 -53.20
C ASP A 77 10.42 -25.08 -52.32
N ALA A 78 9.74 -24.66 -51.26
CA ALA A 78 9.13 -25.59 -50.31
C ALA A 78 7.96 -26.40 -50.90
N ASP A 79 7.24 -25.85 -51.87
CA ASP A 79 6.02 -26.44 -52.40
C ASP A 79 6.36 -27.55 -53.41
N GLU A 80 7.34 -27.29 -54.29
CA GLU A 80 7.91 -28.29 -55.21
C GLU A 80 8.41 -29.54 -54.44
N TRP A 81 9.14 -29.32 -53.35
CA TRP A 81 9.72 -30.40 -52.56
C TRP A 81 8.70 -31.16 -51.71
N THR A 82 7.60 -30.52 -51.34
CA THR A 82 6.47 -31.16 -50.65
C THR A 82 5.76 -32.15 -51.57
N GLU A 83 5.57 -31.79 -52.83
CA GLU A 83 4.93 -32.67 -53.82
C GLU A 83 5.79 -33.90 -54.14
N ARG A 84 7.11 -33.70 -54.30
CA ARG A 84 8.07 -34.80 -54.50
C ARG A 84 8.10 -35.77 -53.31
N TRP A 85 7.94 -35.26 -52.08
CA TRP A 85 7.85 -36.08 -50.86
C TRP A 85 6.58 -36.93 -50.84
N ARG A 86 5.42 -36.35 -51.18
CA ARG A 86 4.12 -37.05 -51.19
C ARG A 86 4.09 -38.19 -52.21
N GLY A 87 4.71 -38.01 -53.38
CA GLY A 87 4.84 -39.06 -54.39
C GLY A 87 5.63 -40.28 -53.92
N LEU A 88 6.63 -40.09 -53.04
CA LEU A 88 7.40 -41.18 -52.43
C LEU A 88 6.65 -41.91 -51.33
N ALA A 89 5.83 -41.20 -50.55
CA ALA A 89 5.04 -41.77 -49.46
C ALA A 89 3.89 -42.66 -49.96
N ALA A 90 3.33 -42.37 -51.15
CA ALA A 90 2.21 -43.13 -51.72
C ALA A 90 2.58 -44.52 -52.30
N GLY A 91 3.88 -44.83 -52.45
CA GLY A 91 4.37 -46.04 -53.13
C GLY A 91 4.67 -47.26 -52.25
N GLN A 92 4.24 -47.28 -50.97
CA GLN A 92 4.43 -48.45 -50.08
C GLN A 92 3.10 -49.22 -49.88
N PRO A 93 2.97 -50.49 -50.32
CA PRO A 93 1.73 -51.27 -50.17
C PRO A 93 1.56 -51.89 -48.75
N GLY A 94 0.33 -51.81 -48.22
CA GLY A 94 -0.11 -52.40 -46.94
C GLY A 94 -0.67 -53.84 -47.05
N ALA A 95 -0.68 -54.58 -45.94
CA ALA A 95 -1.05 -56.01 -45.83
C ALA A 95 -2.55 -56.26 -45.53
N PRO A 96 -3.09 -57.48 -45.82
CA PRO A 96 -4.53 -57.78 -46.01
C PRO A 96 -5.34 -58.12 -44.73
N ASP A 97 -6.68 -58.11 -44.90
CA ASP A 97 -7.77 -58.39 -43.94
C ASP A 97 -7.62 -59.66 -43.06
N ALA A 98 -8.09 -59.54 -41.82
CA ALA A 98 -7.73 -60.37 -40.68
C ALA A 98 -8.81 -61.40 -40.25
N ALA A 99 -8.37 -62.61 -39.93
CA ALA A 99 -9.08 -63.48 -39.00
C ALA A 99 -9.37 -62.72 -37.68
N PRO A 100 -10.55 -62.92 -37.04
CA PRO A 100 -10.88 -62.24 -35.80
C PRO A 100 -9.80 -62.49 -34.75
N PRO A 101 -9.46 -61.49 -33.92
CA PRO A 101 -8.39 -61.63 -32.95
C PRO A 101 -8.71 -62.75 -31.95
N PRO A 102 -7.72 -63.59 -31.58
CA PRO A 102 -7.92 -64.67 -30.62
C PRO A 102 -8.12 -64.18 -29.17
N TYR A 103 -8.02 -62.86 -28.95
CA TYR A 103 -8.26 -62.18 -27.68
C TYR A 103 -9.49 -61.27 -27.80
N ILE A 104 -10.40 -61.39 -26.84
CA ILE A 104 -11.72 -60.73 -26.84
C ILE A 104 -11.70 -59.30 -26.27
N GLY A 105 -10.52 -58.79 -25.89
CA GLY A 105 -10.35 -57.45 -25.37
C GLY A 105 -10.83 -57.28 -23.92
N LEU A 106 -11.53 -56.18 -23.65
CA LEU A 106 -11.97 -55.83 -22.29
C LEU A 106 -13.13 -56.70 -21.80
N SER A 107 -13.84 -57.41 -22.67
CA SER A 107 -14.96 -58.27 -22.30
C SER A 107 -14.50 -59.53 -21.56
N ALA A 108 -15.40 -60.14 -20.77
CA ALA A 108 -15.18 -61.47 -20.21
C ALA A 108 -15.45 -62.55 -21.27
N TYR A 109 -14.64 -63.61 -21.28
CA TYR A 109 -14.87 -64.79 -22.14
C TYR A 109 -16.25 -65.38 -21.84
N GLN A 110 -17.05 -65.57 -22.89
CA GLN A 110 -18.37 -66.18 -22.83
C GLN A 110 -18.28 -67.69 -23.02
N VAL A 111 -19.42 -68.38 -22.92
CA VAL A 111 -19.48 -69.85 -23.06
C VAL A 111 -18.97 -70.29 -24.44
N GLU A 112 -19.24 -69.48 -25.47
CA GLU A 112 -18.86 -69.72 -26.86
C GLU A 112 -17.36 -69.53 -27.10
N ASP A 113 -16.66 -68.79 -26.23
CA ASP A 113 -15.23 -68.50 -26.36
C ASP A 113 -14.33 -69.53 -25.64
N ALA A 114 -14.89 -70.68 -25.22
CA ALA A 114 -14.16 -71.70 -24.47
C ALA A 114 -12.96 -72.29 -25.23
N ASP A 115 -12.98 -72.26 -26.57
CA ASP A 115 -11.87 -72.68 -27.43
C ASP A 115 -10.67 -71.72 -27.39
N ARG A 116 -10.84 -70.52 -26.83
CA ARG A 116 -9.85 -69.44 -26.68
C ARG A 116 -9.46 -69.17 -25.22
N PHE A 117 -10.07 -69.86 -24.26
CA PHE A 117 -9.82 -69.67 -22.83
C PHE A 117 -8.81 -70.68 -22.30
N PHE A 118 -7.59 -70.21 -22.00
CA PHE A 118 -6.47 -71.05 -21.55
C PHE A 118 -5.82 -70.54 -20.26
N GLY A 119 -5.04 -71.41 -19.59
CA GLY A 119 -4.24 -71.07 -18.42
C GLY A 119 -5.01 -71.07 -17.10
N ARG A 120 -6.24 -71.61 -17.08
CA ARG A 120 -7.08 -71.76 -15.87
C ARG A 120 -7.66 -73.17 -15.74
N GLU A 121 -7.05 -74.15 -16.37
CA GLU A 121 -7.54 -75.52 -16.44
C GLU A 121 -7.65 -76.13 -15.04
N ALA A 122 -6.60 -76.05 -14.22
CA ALA A 122 -6.59 -76.60 -12.86
C ALA A 122 -7.64 -75.97 -11.93
N LEU A 123 -7.83 -74.65 -12.03
CA LEU A 123 -8.83 -73.93 -11.24
C LEU A 123 -10.25 -74.27 -11.70
N THR A 124 -10.44 -74.44 -13.01
CA THR A 124 -11.72 -74.86 -13.59
C THR A 124 -12.07 -76.29 -13.15
N ASP A 125 -11.11 -77.20 -13.15
CA ASP A 125 -11.31 -78.59 -12.70
C ASP A 125 -11.65 -78.66 -11.20
N THR A 126 -11.00 -77.82 -10.39
CA THR A 126 -11.33 -77.66 -8.97
C THR A 126 -12.77 -77.19 -8.77
N LEU A 127 -13.20 -76.21 -9.57
CA LEU A 127 -14.56 -75.67 -9.50
C LEU A 127 -15.61 -76.67 -9.98
N LEU A 128 -15.36 -77.40 -11.07
CA LEU A 128 -16.23 -78.47 -11.56
C LEU A 128 -16.43 -79.56 -10.49
N THR A 129 -15.33 -80.02 -9.88
CA THR A 129 -15.37 -81.00 -8.79
C THR A 129 -16.21 -80.49 -7.62
N LEU A 130 -16.02 -79.22 -7.23
CA LEU A 130 -16.76 -78.63 -6.14
C LEU A 130 -18.27 -78.54 -6.42
N VAL A 131 -18.66 -78.19 -7.64
CA VAL A 131 -20.05 -78.08 -8.08
C VAL A 131 -20.73 -79.46 -8.16
N ASP A 132 -19.98 -80.51 -8.48
CA ASP A 132 -20.49 -81.88 -8.44
C ASP A 132 -20.77 -82.34 -7.00
N GLU A 133 -19.86 -82.03 -6.07
CA GLU A 133 -19.96 -82.45 -4.67
C GLU A 133 -20.92 -81.61 -3.82
N ARG A 134 -21.10 -80.32 -4.14
CA ARG A 134 -21.85 -79.36 -3.31
C ARG A 134 -23.02 -78.74 -4.09
N PRO A 135 -24.21 -78.63 -3.48
CA PRO A 135 -25.37 -78.02 -4.12
C PRO A 135 -25.23 -76.50 -4.32
N PHE A 136 -24.35 -75.86 -3.55
CA PHE A 136 -24.07 -74.43 -3.61
C PHE A 136 -22.56 -74.22 -3.57
N ALA A 137 -22.01 -73.31 -4.37
CA ALA A 137 -20.60 -72.94 -4.34
C ALA A 137 -20.38 -71.44 -4.56
N GLY A 138 -19.33 -70.87 -3.98
CA GLY A 138 -18.92 -69.49 -4.17
C GLY A 138 -17.57 -69.35 -4.87
N VAL A 139 -17.46 -68.45 -5.83
CA VAL A 139 -16.22 -68.11 -6.52
C VAL A 139 -15.82 -66.69 -6.15
N PHE A 140 -14.75 -66.55 -5.37
CA PHE A 140 -14.29 -65.27 -4.82
C PHE A 140 -13.00 -64.80 -5.47
N GLY A 141 -12.78 -63.49 -5.56
CA GLY A 141 -11.53 -62.96 -6.12
C GLY A 141 -11.59 -61.46 -6.44
N ALA A 142 -10.44 -60.85 -6.64
CA ALA A 142 -10.34 -59.42 -6.98
C ALA A 142 -11.07 -59.08 -8.29
N SER A 143 -11.44 -57.80 -8.48
CA SER A 143 -11.96 -57.33 -9.77
C SER A 143 -10.89 -57.51 -10.85
N GLY A 144 -11.27 -57.97 -12.04
CA GLY A 144 -10.33 -58.24 -13.14
C GLY A 144 -9.48 -59.52 -13.02
N ALA A 145 -9.64 -60.33 -11.97
CA ALA A 145 -8.91 -61.60 -11.80
C ALA A 145 -9.36 -62.74 -12.76
N GLY A 146 -10.42 -62.51 -13.55
CA GLY A 146 -10.98 -63.47 -14.51
C GLY A 146 -12.14 -64.34 -13.98
N LYS A 147 -12.79 -63.97 -12.86
CA LYS A 147 -13.92 -64.73 -12.27
C LYS A 147 -15.05 -65.01 -13.27
N SER A 148 -15.54 -63.96 -13.92
CA SER A 148 -16.62 -64.07 -14.89
C SER A 148 -16.25 -64.94 -16.09
N SER A 149 -15.00 -64.88 -16.56
CA SER A 149 -14.49 -65.77 -17.61
C SER A 149 -14.36 -67.21 -17.14
N LEU A 150 -13.90 -67.43 -15.90
CA LEU A 150 -13.85 -68.75 -15.29
C LEU A 150 -15.25 -69.36 -15.15
N LEU A 151 -16.26 -68.57 -14.76
CA LEU A 151 -17.64 -69.03 -14.62
C LEU A 151 -18.30 -69.36 -15.95
N ARG A 152 -18.08 -68.53 -16.98
CA ARG A 152 -18.70 -68.69 -18.30
C ARG A 152 -17.91 -69.66 -19.20
N ALA A 153 -16.71 -69.27 -19.63
CA ALA A 153 -15.89 -70.05 -20.55
C ALA A 153 -15.21 -71.28 -19.89
N GLY A 154 -15.03 -71.25 -18.57
CA GLY A 154 -14.47 -72.38 -17.81
C GLY A 154 -15.55 -73.36 -17.35
N LEU A 155 -16.39 -72.95 -16.40
CA LEU A 155 -17.38 -73.81 -15.74
C LEU A 155 -18.58 -74.12 -16.65
N ALA A 156 -19.28 -73.10 -17.14
CA ALA A 156 -20.51 -73.29 -17.91
C ALA A 156 -20.27 -73.97 -19.27
N ALA A 157 -19.11 -73.74 -19.90
CA ALA A 157 -18.77 -74.41 -21.16
C ALA A 157 -18.29 -75.87 -21.01
N ARG A 158 -17.79 -76.27 -19.83
CA ARG A 158 -17.22 -77.62 -19.61
C ARG A 158 -18.09 -78.54 -18.75
N THR A 159 -19.21 -78.03 -18.22
CA THR A 159 -20.20 -78.85 -17.51
C THR A 159 -21.10 -79.60 -18.48
N TRP A 160 -21.64 -80.74 -18.04
CA TRP A 160 -22.66 -81.51 -18.77
C TRP A 160 -24.09 -81.06 -18.45
N ARG A 161 -24.26 -80.22 -17.41
CA ARG A 161 -25.57 -79.73 -16.95
C ARG A 161 -26.07 -78.58 -17.81
N THR A 162 -27.39 -78.47 -17.95
CA THR A 162 -28.04 -77.29 -18.53
C THR A 162 -27.68 -76.07 -17.68
N THR A 163 -27.06 -75.05 -18.27
CA THR A 163 -26.57 -73.90 -17.52
C THR A 163 -27.42 -72.66 -17.76
N LEU A 164 -27.80 -71.99 -16.67
CA LEU A 164 -28.46 -70.69 -16.68
C LEU A 164 -27.54 -69.68 -16.01
N ILE A 165 -27.22 -68.58 -16.71
CA ILE A 165 -26.34 -67.53 -16.18
C ILE A 165 -27.14 -66.25 -16.02
N VAL A 166 -27.12 -65.67 -14.82
CA VAL A 166 -27.87 -64.47 -14.47
C VAL A 166 -26.96 -63.48 -13.75
N THR A 167 -27.13 -62.19 -14.05
CA THR A 167 -26.57 -61.10 -13.27
C THR A 167 -27.73 -60.41 -12.52
N PRO A 168 -27.67 -60.23 -11.19
CA PRO A 168 -28.84 -59.81 -10.40
C PRO A 168 -29.43 -58.43 -10.75
N GLY A 169 -28.63 -57.43 -11.10
CA GLY A 169 -29.11 -56.07 -11.35
C GLY A 169 -29.85 -55.44 -10.15
N ALA A 170 -30.70 -54.44 -10.43
CA ALA A 170 -31.50 -53.72 -9.42
C ALA A 170 -32.85 -54.39 -9.10
N ASP A 171 -33.37 -55.24 -9.99
CA ASP A 171 -34.59 -56.03 -9.80
C ASP A 171 -34.30 -57.52 -10.07
N PRO A 172 -33.74 -58.26 -9.10
CA PRO A 172 -33.32 -59.64 -9.29
C PRO A 172 -34.47 -60.60 -9.58
N ILE A 173 -35.69 -60.23 -9.19
CA ILE A 173 -36.91 -61.00 -9.50
C ILE A 173 -37.18 -60.96 -11.00
N ALA A 174 -37.02 -59.78 -11.63
CA ALA A 174 -37.19 -59.61 -13.07
C ALA A 174 -36.15 -60.40 -13.87
N GLU A 175 -34.87 -60.25 -13.51
CA GLU A 175 -33.75 -60.89 -14.22
C GLU A 175 -33.87 -62.43 -14.17
N LEU A 176 -34.18 -62.98 -12.99
CA LEU A 176 -34.43 -64.41 -12.85
C LEU A 176 -35.68 -64.85 -13.62
N ALA A 177 -36.77 -64.08 -13.57
CA ALA A 177 -38.00 -64.43 -14.28
C ALA A 177 -37.79 -64.53 -15.79
N VAL A 178 -37.07 -63.58 -16.39
CA VAL A 178 -36.75 -63.59 -17.82
C VAL A 178 -35.85 -64.78 -18.17
N ALA A 179 -34.78 -64.99 -17.41
CA ALA A 179 -33.82 -66.06 -17.68
C ALA A 179 -34.49 -67.45 -17.57
N VAL A 180 -35.31 -67.66 -16.55
CA VAL A 180 -36.02 -68.93 -16.32
C VAL A 180 -37.16 -69.13 -17.32
N ALA A 181 -37.90 -68.08 -17.67
CA ALA A 181 -38.99 -68.13 -18.66
C ALA A 181 -38.54 -68.65 -20.03
N VAL A 182 -37.36 -68.21 -20.49
CA VAL A 182 -36.78 -68.68 -21.75
C VAL A 182 -36.48 -70.18 -21.70
N LEU A 183 -35.94 -70.66 -20.59
CA LEU A 183 -35.57 -72.08 -20.45
C LEU A 183 -36.78 -72.99 -20.19
N ALA A 184 -37.80 -72.48 -19.50
CA ALA A 184 -39.02 -73.22 -19.17
C ALA A 184 -40.15 -73.10 -20.21
N ASP A 185 -39.92 -72.36 -21.31
CA ASP A 185 -40.87 -72.03 -22.37
C ASP A 185 -42.20 -71.45 -21.85
N GLU A 186 -42.11 -70.46 -20.95
CA GLU A 186 -43.27 -69.84 -20.27
C GLU A 186 -43.23 -68.30 -20.33
N PRO A 187 -44.37 -67.60 -20.19
CA PRO A 187 -44.37 -66.14 -20.20
C PRO A 187 -43.65 -65.55 -18.98
N ALA A 188 -42.69 -64.65 -19.20
CA ALA A 188 -41.90 -64.01 -18.13
C ALA A 188 -42.75 -63.29 -17.07
N GLY A 189 -43.92 -62.75 -17.44
CA GLY A 189 -44.84 -62.12 -16.49
C GLY A 189 -45.38 -63.09 -15.43
N ARG A 190 -45.74 -64.32 -15.84
CA ARG A 190 -46.23 -65.37 -14.93
C ARG A 190 -45.13 -65.83 -13.98
N VAL A 191 -43.93 -66.07 -14.51
CA VAL A 191 -42.77 -66.47 -13.69
C VAL A 191 -42.44 -65.37 -12.68
N ARG A 192 -42.49 -64.10 -13.10
CA ARG A 192 -42.24 -62.95 -12.21
C ARG A 192 -43.27 -62.86 -11.08
N GLU A 193 -44.55 -63.05 -11.38
CA GLU A 193 -45.62 -63.02 -10.36
C GLU A 193 -45.41 -64.10 -9.28
N ASP A 194 -45.13 -65.34 -9.70
CA ASP A 194 -44.87 -66.45 -8.78
C ASP A 194 -43.61 -66.22 -7.93
N LEU A 195 -42.52 -65.75 -8.57
CA LEU A 195 -41.27 -65.43 -7.88
C LEU A 195 -41.44 -64.26 -6.89
N ALA A 196 -42.20 -63.22 -7.24
CA ALA A 196 -42.47 -62.09 -6.36
C ALA A 196 -43.29 -62.49 -5.14
N ALA A 197 -44.20 -63.47 -5.28
CA ALA A 197 -45.02 -63.97 -4.18
C ALA A 197 -44.23 -64.89 -3.24
N ASP A 198 -43.36 -65.76 -3.77
CA ASP A 198 -42.56 -66.70 -2.98
C ASP A 198 -41.16 -66.93 -3.60
N PRO A 199 -40.06 -66.53 -2.93
CA PRO A 199 -38.71 -66.83 -3.41
C PRO A 199 -38.42 -68.33 -3.59
N GLN A 200 -39.12 -69.22 -2.87
CA GLN A 200 -38.92 -70.67 -3.00
C GLN A 200 -39.53 -71.24 -4.29
N ALA A 201 -40.42 -70.49 -4.96
CA ALA A 201 -41.00 -70.88 -6.25
C ALA A 201 -39.92 -71.08 -7.33
N LEU A 202 -38.75 -70.42 -7.18
CA LEU A 202 -37.61 -70.58 -8.09
C LEU A 202 -37.21 -72.06 -8.24
N ARG A 203 -37.20 -72.83 -7.15
CA ARG A 203 -36.85 -74.26 -7.18
C ARG A 203 -37.79 -75.06 -8.09
N GLY A 204 -39.10 -74.78 -8.02
CA GLY A 204 -40.10 -75.45 -8.84
C GLY A 204 -39.95 -75.10 -10.31
N TRP A 205 -39.71 -73.82 -10.61
CA TRP A 205 -39.49 -73.36 -11.98
C TRP A 205 -38.21 -73.92 -12.61
N LEU A 206 -37.09 -73.96 -11.87
CA LEU A 206 -35.84 -74.55 -12.36
C LEU A 206 -35.97 -76.06 -12.60
N ALA A 207 -36.68 -76.78 -11.72
CA ALA A 207 -36.94 -78.21 -11.89
C ALA A 207 -37.87 -78.54 -13.07
N LYS A 208 -38.72 -77.58 -13.48
CA LYS A 208 -39.52 -77.68 -14.71
C LYS A 208 -38.70 -77.37 -15.95
N ALA A 209 -37.72 -76.46 -15.83
CA ALA A 209 -36.87 -76.03 -16.94
C ALA A 209 -35.87 -77.11 -17.39
N ALA A 210 -35.27 -77.85 -16.45
CA ALA A 210 -34.37 -78.98 -16.76
C ALA A 210 -34.25 -79.98 -15.58
N ASP A 211 -33.89 -81.23 -15.88
CA ASP A 211 -33.70 -82.29 -14.87
C ASP A 211 -32.44 -82.07 -14.00
N ASP A 212 -31.34 -81.60 -14.61
CA ASP A 212 -30.08 -81.26 -13.95
C ASP A 212 -29.57 -79.89 -14.43
N LEU A 213 -29.67 -78.89 -13.56
CA LEU A 213 -29.40 -77.49 -13.88
C LEU A 213 -28.24 -76.91 -13.07
N LEU A 214 -27.41 -76.09 -13.71
CA LEU A 214 -26.42 -75.23 -13.08
C LEU A 214 -26.88 -73.76 -13.18
N LEU A 215 -27.22 -73.14 -12.07
CA LEU A 215 -27.52 -71.71 -11.99
C LEU A 215 -26.26 -70.96 -11.57
N VAL A 216 -25.69 -70.20 -12.50
CA VAL A 216 -24.57 -69.30 -12.24
C VAL A 216 -25.10 -67.89 -12.04
N VAL A 217 -24.87 -67.33 -10.86
CA VAL A 217 -25.14 -65.93 -10.57
C VAL A 217 -23.81 -65.19 -10.60
N ASP A 218 -23.48 -64.59 -11.74
CA ASP A 218 -22.26 -63.80 -11.89
C ASP A 218 -22.50 -62.38 -11.36
N GLN A 219 -21.43 -61.74 -10.88
CA GLN A 219 -21.50 -60.43 -10.22
C GLN A 219 -22.53 -60.37 -9.10
N PHE A 220 -22.59 -61.41 -8.26
CA PHE A 220 -23.52 -61.48 -7.13
C PHE A 220 -23.35 -60.30 -6.16
N GLU A 221 -22.19 -59.64 -6.14
CA GLU A 221 -22.02 -58.40 -5.38
C GLU A 221 -23.03 -57.29 -5.71
N GLU A 222 -23.65 -57.31 -6.90
CA GLU A 222 -24.69 -56.35 -7.28
C GLU A 222 -25.90 -56.39 -6.34
N CYS A 223 -26.19 -57.54 -5.71
CA CYS A 223 -27.26 -57.60 -4.72
C CYS A 223 -26.94 -56.79 -3.45
N PHE A 224 -25.67 -56.54 -3.16
CA PHE A 224 -25.24 -55.72 -2.02
C PHE A 224 -25.17 -54.23 -2.34
N THR A 225 -25.10 -53.86 -3.62
CA THR A 225 -24.90 -52.48 -4.07
C THR A 225 -26.14 -51.87 -4.75
N LEU A 226 -26.87 -52.64 -5.56
CA LEU A 226 -27.99 -52.16 -6.39
C LEU A 226 -29.36 -52.53 -5.82
N CYS A 227 -29.45 -53.60 -5.05
CA CYS A 227 -30.72 -54.05 -4.45
C CYS A 227 -30.96 -53.42 -3.07
N ASP A 228 -32.22 -53.08 -2.81
CA ASP A 228 -32.71 -52.83 -1.45
C ASP A 228 -32.62 -54.09 -0.57
N ASP A 229 -32.78 -53.91 0.74
CA ASP A 229 -32.62 -55.00 1.69
C ASP A 229 -33.66 -56.12 1.46
N ASP A 230 -34.91 -55.79 1.11
CA ASP A 230 -35.97 -56.79 0.91
C ASP A 230 -35.68 -57.69 -0.31
N ARG A 231 -35.31 -57.09 -1.45
CA ARG A 231 -34.94 -57.82 -2.67
C ARG A 231 -33.67 -58.64 -2.50
N ARG A 232 -32.70 -58.13 -1.72
CA ARG A 232 -31.47 -58.88 -1.40
C ARG A 232 -31.78 -60.11 -0.57
N HIS A 233 -32.57 -59.97 0.50
CA HIS A 233 -32.99 -61.11 1.32
C HIS A 233 -33.82 -62.11 0.51
N TRP A 234 -34.70 -61.61 -0.37
CA TRP A 234 -35.45 -62.44 -1.30
C TRP A 234 -34.52 -63.26 -2.21
N LEU A 235 -33.52 -62.64 -2.85
CA LEU A 235 -32.59 -63.32 -3.75
C LEU A 235 -31.78 -64.39 -3.03
N ILE A 236 -31.26 -64.07 -1.84
CA ILE A 236 -30.49 -65.02 -1.03
C ILE A 236 -31.34 -66.25 -0.70
N ARG A 237 -32.61 -66.06 -0.31
CA ARG A 237 -33.54 -67.14 -0.02
C ARG A 237 -33.89 -67.96 -1.26
N ALA A 238 -34.11 -67.31 -2.39
CA ALA A 238 -34.40 -67.98 -3.65
C ALA A 238 -33.23 -68.88 -4.06
N LEU A 239 -32.00 -68.37 -4.05
CA LEU A 239 -30.81 -69.12 -4.45
C LEU A 239 -30.49 -70.28 -3.49
N THR A 240 -30.56 -70.05 -2.18
CA THR A 240 -30.26 -71.10 -1.19
C THR A 240 -31.33 -72.19 -1.16
N SER A 241 -32.60 -71.86 -1.42
CA SER A 241 -33.69 -72.85 -1.51
C SER A 241 -33.70 -73.63 -2.83
N ALA A 242 -33.27 -72.98 -3.93
CA ALA A 242 -33.11 -73.62 -5.24
C ALA A 242 -31.96 -74.67 -5.23
N ALA A 243 -30.89 -74.41 -4.49
CA ALA A 243 -29.76 -75.32 -4.36
C ALA A 243 -30.18 -76.69 -3.79
N GLY A 244 -29.94 -77.76 -4.53
CA GLY A 244 -30.37 -79.10 -4.15
C GLY A 244 -29.92 -80.18 -5.14
N ALA A 245 -30.56 -81.35 -5.10
CA ALA A 245 -30.16 -82.51 -5.89
C ALA A 245 -30.17 -82.26 -7.41
N ARG A 246 -31.19 -81.56 -7.92
CA ARG A 246 -31.43 -81.27 -9.34
C ARG A 246 -30.94 -79.90 -9.81
N CYS A 247 -30.52 -79.03 -8.90
CA CYS A 247 -30.02 -77.69 -9.23
C CYS A 247 -28.78 -77.36 -8.39
N ARG A 248 -27.69 -77.06 -9.08
CA ARG A 248 -26.46 -76.55 -8.48
C ARG A 248 -26.42 -75.04 -8.65
N VAL A 249 -26.09 -74.31 -7.58
CA VAL A 249 -26.01 -72.85 -7.61
C VAL A 249 -24.57 -72.40 -7.40
N VAL A 250 -24.06 -71.53 -8.27
CA VAL A 250 -22.73 -70.96 -8.16
C VAL A 250 -22.82 -69.44 -8.15
N VAL A 251 -22.28 -68.79 -7.13
CA VAL A 251 -22.23 -67.34 -7.04
C VAL A 251 -20.82 -66.82 -7.28
N GLY A 252 -20.65 -65.93 -8.26
CA GLY A 252 -19.42 -65.19 -8.49
C GLY A 252 -19.44 -63.91 -7.68
N VAL A 253 -18.50 -63.74 -6.75
CA VAL A 253 -18.46 -62.59 -5.84
C VAL A 253 -17.08 -61.95 -5.84
N ARG A 254 -17.01 -60.62 -5.82
CA ARG A 254 -15.76 -59.93 -5.49
C ARG A 254 -15.28 -60.26 -4.07
N ALA A 255 -13.97 -60.47 -3.90
CA ALA A 255 -13.39 -60.85 -2.60
C ALA A 255 -13.70 -59.83 -1.48
N ASP A 256 -13.75 -58.54 -1.80
CA ASP A 256 -14.06 -57.47 -0.84
C ASP A 256 -15.50 -57.58 -0.28
N PHE A 257 -16.40 -58.23 -1.02
CA PHE A 257 -17.79 -58.47 -0.62
C PHE A 257 -17.97 -59.77 0.17
N TYR A 258 -16.91 -60.54 0.43
CA TYR A 258 -16.98 -61.75 1.25
C TYR A 258 -17.56 -61.47 2.65
N GLY A 259 -17.17 -60.35 3.26
CA GLY A 259 -17.69 -59.93 4.56
C GLY A 259 -19.18 -59.60 4.55
N HIS A 260 -19.77 -59.27 3.40
CA HIS A 260 -21.21 -59.08 3.26
C HIS A 260 -21.94 -60.42 3.27
N CYS A 261 -21.41 -61.43 2.57
CA CYS A 261 -21.95 -62.79 2.63
C CYS A 261 -21.95 -63.33 4.08
N ALA A 262 -20.93 -62.99 4.88
CA ALA A 262 -20.82 -63.40 6.27
C ALA A 262 -21.92 -62.84 7.19
N ARG A 263 -22.65 -61.79 6.77
CA ARG A 263 -23.76 -61.20 7.54
C ARG A 263 -25.09 -61.93 7.35
N HIS A 264 -25.16 -62.86 6.40
CA HIS A 264 -26.37 -63.62 6.10
C HIS A 264 -26.18 -65.09 6.49
N PRO A 265 -26.82 -65.57 7.57
CA PRO A 265 -26.64 -66.94 8.07
C PRO A 265 -26.90 -68.02 7.01
N GLU A 266 -27.87 -67.80 6.14
CA GLU A 266 -28.23 -68.70 5.03
C GLU A 266 -27.06 -68.87 4.04
N LEU A 267 -26.37 -67.78 3.67
CA LEU A 267 -25.18 -67.84 2.81
C LEU A 267 -23.98 -68.44 3.53
N VAL A 268 -23.78 -68.13 4.81
CA VAL A 268 -22.68 -68.72 5.61
C VAL A 268 -22.82 -70.25 5.66
N ALA A 269 -24.03 -70.76 5.88
CA ALA A 269 -24.30 -72.19 5.87
C ALA A 269 -24.07 -72.81 4.49
N ALA A 270 -24.51 -72.15 3.42
CA ALA A 270 -24.36 -72.64 2.05
C ALA A 270 -22.91 -72.62 1.52
N LEU A 271 -22.12 -71.61 1.91
CA LEU A 271 -20.73 -71.42 1.47
C LEU A 271 -19.70 -72.17 2.34
N HIS A 272 -20.11 -72.72 3.48
CA HIS A 272 -19.20 -73.41 4.38
C HIS A 272 -18.53 -74.61 3.69
N ARG A 273 -17.20 -74.52 3.49
CA ARG A 273 -16.38 -75.48 2.72
C ARG A 273 -16.80 -75.66 1.25
N ALA A 274 -17.51 -74.68 0.69
CA ALA A 274 -17.98 -74.67 -0.68
C ALA A 274 -17.57 -73.40 -1.42
N GLN A 275 -16.25 -73.09 -1.41
CA GLN A 275 -15.72 -71.88 -2.03
C GLN A 275 -14.38 -72.08 -2.73
N VAL A 276 -14.18 -71.36 -3.83
CA VAL A 276 -12.94 -71.28 -4.60
C VAL A 276 -12.46 -69.83 -4.65
N LEU A 277 -11.17 -69.61 -4.38
CA LEU A 277 -10.55 -68.29 -4.48
C LEU A 277 -9.77 -68.17 -5.80
N VAL A 278 -10.17 -67.23 -6.64
CA VAL A 278 -9.50 -66.86 -7.89
C VAL A 278 -8.40 -65.84 -7.56
N GLY A 279 -7.19 -66.37 -7.40
CA GLY A 279 -5.98 -65.56 -7.27
C GLY A 279 -5.45 -65.03 -8.61
N PRO A 280 -4.42 -64.17 -8.58
CA PRO A 280 -3.69 -63.79 -9.81
C PRO A 280 -3.15 -65.04 -10.50
N MET A 281 -3.05 -64.99 -11.83
CA MET A 281 -2.38 -66.06 -12.59
C MET A 281 -0.90 -66.13 -12.19
N SER A 282 -0.38 -67.34 -12.04
CA SER A 282 1.05 -67.58 -12.05
C SER A 282 1.67 -67.18 -13.40
N ALA A 283 2.98 -66.96 -13.45
CA ALA A 283 3.67 -66.66 -14.69
C ALA A 283 3.50 -67.76 -15.76
N GLU A 284 3.31 -69.01 -15.32
CA GLU A 284 3.04 -70.15 -16.19
C GLU A 284 1.63 -70.09 -16.78
N GLU A 285 0.61 -70.00 -15.92
CA GLU A 285 -0.80 -69.85 -16.31
C GLU A 285 -1.00 -68.65 -17.25
N PHE A 286 -0.38 -67.51 -16.94
CA PHE A 286 -0.49 -66.31 -17.76
C PHE A 286 0.17 -66.48 -19.13
N ARG A 287 1.34 -67.13 -19.19
CA ARG A 287 2.02 -67.37 -20.46
C ARG A 287 1.18 -68.28 -21.35
N VAL A 288 0.62 -69.37 -20.80
CA VAL A 288 -0.32 -70.25 -21.52
C VAL A 288 -1.54 -69.47 -22.01
N ALA A 289 -2.14 -68.65 -21.16
CA ALA A 289 -3.30 -67.81 -21.49
C ALA A 289 -3.02 -66.81 -22.63
N VAL A 290 -1.76 -66.40 -22.80
CA VAL A 290 -1.33 -65.50 -23.87
C VAL A 290 -0.93 -66.27 -25.13
N THR A 291 -0.13 -67.33 -25.04
CA THR A 291 0.44 -67.99 -26.23
C THR A 291 -0.49 -68.97 -26.93
N GLU A 292 -1.34 -69.69 -26.19
CA GLU A 292 -2.21 -70.71 -26.76
C GLU A 292 -3.31 -70.16 -27.69
N PRO A 293 -4.03 -69.06 -27.35
CA PRO A 293 -5.00 -68.47 -28.27
C PRO A 293 -4.39 -68.08 -29.62
N ALA A 294 -3.19 -67.48 -29.60
CA ALA A 294 -2.47 -67.14 -30.84
C ALA A 294 -2.10 -68.38 -31.65
N THR A 295 -1.59 -69.42 -30.99
CA THR A 295 -1.17 -70.67 -31.62
C THR A 295 -2.36 -71.38 -32.28
N ARG A 296 -3.50 -71.47 -31.58
CA ARG A 296 -4.77 -72.01 -32.11
C ARG A 296 -5.29 -71.24 -33.33
N ALA A 297 -5.06 -69.93 -33.37
CA ALA A 297 -5.40 -69.07 -34.51
C ALA A 297 -4.33 -69.09 -35.64
N GLY A 298 -3.34 -69.98 -35.58
CA GLY A 298 -2.27 -70.11 -36.58
C GLY A 298 -1.19 -69.03 -36.50
N GLY A 299 -1.12 -68.30 -35.38
CA GLY A 299 -0.13 -67.27 -35.11
C GLY A 299 0.86 -67.63 -34.00
N SER A 300 1.89 -66.80 -33.83
CA SER A 300 2.89 -66.96 -32.77
C SER A 300 3.19 -65.63 -32.10
N ILE A 301 3.76 -65.67 -30.90
CA ILE A 301 4.10 -64.47 -30.13
C ILE A 301 5.61 -64.48 -29.89
N GLU A 302 6.25 -63.34 -30.11
CA GLU A 302 7.67 -63.17 -29.84
C GLU A 302 7.99 -63.39 -28.35
N THR A 303 9.05 -64.15 -28.05
CA THR A 303 9.47 -64.43 -26.67
C THR A 303 9.73 -63.16 -25.86
N ALA A 304 10.29 -62.13 -26.50
CA ALA A 304 10.52 -60.83 -25.88
C ALA A 304 9.21 -60.13 -25.48
N LEU A 305 8.16 -60.26 -26.29
CA LEU A 305 6.82 -59.74 -25.97
C LEU A 305 6.18 -60.52 -24.81
N VAL A 306 6.30 -61.85 -24.79
CA VAL A 306 5.79 -62.66 -23.66
C VAL A 306 6.49 -62.28 -22.36
N ALA A 307 7.82 -62.16 -22.37
CA ALA A 307 8.59 -61.75 -21.20
C ALA A 307 8.19 -60.34 -20.72
N ARG A 308 7.96 -59.42 -21.66
CA ARG A 308 7.49 -58.06 -21.37
C ARG A 308 6.11 -58.07 -20.70
N LEU A 309 5.16 -58.81 -21.26
CA LEU A 309 3.79 -58.92 -20.73
C LEU A 309 3.77 -59.57 -19.34
N VAL A 310 4.55 -60.63 -19.12
CA VAL A 310 4.69 -61.27 -17.80
C VAL A 310 5.25 -60.26 -16.79
N SER A 311 6.27 -59.47 -17.17
CA SER A 311 6.83 -58.44 -16.30
C SER A 311 5.85 -57.30 -16.02
N ASP A 312 5.04 -56.90 -17.00
CA ASP A 312 4.08 -55.79 -16.86
C ASP A 312 2.88 -56.18 -15.96
N VAL A 313 2.62 -57.47 -15.79
CA VAL A 313 1.48 -58.00 -15.01
C VAL A 313 1.90 -58.57 -13.65
N ALA A 314 3.18 -58.88 -13.46
CA ALA A 314 3.70 -59.45 -12.21
C ALA A 314 3.35 -58.55 -11.01
N GLY A 315 2.55 -59.08 -10.08
CA GLY A 315 2.11 -58.38 -8.87
C GLY A 315 0.84 -57.54 -9.00
N GLN A 316 0.19 -57.49 -10.17
CA GLN A 316 -1.00 -56.65 -10.41
C GLN A 316 -2.28 -57.49 -10.58
N SER A 317 -3.20 -57.41 -9.62
CA SER A 317 -4.37 -58.30 -9.54
C SER A 317 -5.51 -58.02 -10.55
N ALA A 318 -5.42 -56.94 -11.34
CA ALA A 318 -6.50 -56.47 -12.23
C ALA A 318 -6.08 -56.25 -13.70
N ALA A 319 -4.90 -56.69 -14.12
CA ALA A 319 -4.34 -56.35 -15.44
C ALA A 319 -4.83 -57.22 -16.61
N LEU A 320 -5.49 -58.36 -16.35
CA LEU A 320 -5.83 -59.35 -17.38
C LEU A 320 -6.72 -58.79 -18.52
N PRO A 321 -7.78 -57.99 -18.25
CA PRO A 321 -8.59 -57.43 -19.34
C PRO A 321 -7.82 -56.42 -20.21
N LEU A 322 -6.93 -55.64 -19.61
CA LEU A 322 -6.08 -54.69 -20.35
C LEU A 322 -5.10 -55.43 -21.24
N VAL A 323 -4.47 -56.49 -20.74
CA VAL A 323 -3.58 -57.34 -21.52
C VAL A 323 -4.33 -57.94 -22.72
N SER A 324 -5.51 -58.50 -22.49
CA SER A 324 -6.36 -59.05 -23.57
C SER A 324 -6.69 -57.98 -24.62
N HIS A 325 -6.98 -56.75 -24.20
CA HIS A 325 -7.20 -55.62 -25.11
C HIS A 325 -5.95 -55.23 -25.90
N THR A 326 -4.81 -55.06 -25.22
CA THR A 326 -3.55 -54.71 -25.90
C THR A 326 -3.10 -55.82 -26.85
N LEU A 327 -3.32 -57.09 -26.51
CA LEU A 327 -3.06 -58.23 -27.39
C LEU A 327 -3.99 -58.26 -28.60
N ALA A 328 -5.28 -57.93 -28.45
CA ALA A 328 -6.21 -57.79 -29.57
C ALA A 328 -5.84 -56.63 -30.52
N GLU A 329 -5.34 -55.51 -29.97
CA GLU A 329 -4.81 -54.38 -30.75
C GLU A 329 -3.48 -54.70 -31.43
N THR A 330 -2.61 -55.47 -30.75
CA THR A 330 -1.34 -55.96 -31.31
C THR A 330 -1.60 -56.95 -32.45
N TRP A 331 -2.63 -57.79 -32.32
CA TRP A 331 -3.05 -58.72 -33.39
C TRP A 331 -3.47 -58.00 -34.68
N ARG A 332 -4.12 -56.84 -34.56
CA ARG A 332 -4.48 -56.01 -35.72
C ARG A 332 -3.27 -55.37 -36.41
N ARG A 333 -2.17 -55.17 -35.68
CA ARG A 333 -0.92 -54.57 -36.18
C ARG A 333 0.21 -55.59 -36.38
N ARG A 334 -0.14 -56.89 -36.36
CA ARG A 334 0.81 -57.99 -36.47
C ARG A 334 1.55 -57.96 -37.80
N ARG A 335 2.79 -58.46 -37.81
CA ARG A 335 3.54 -58.70 -39.05
C ARG A 335 3.30 -60.15 -39.47
N GLY A 336 2.47 -60.37 -40.49
CA GLY A 336 2.08 -61.71 -40.92
C GLY A 336 1.22 -62.41 -39.86
N MET A 337 1.72 -63.49 -39.27
CA MET A 337 1.06 -64.23 -38.19
C MET A 337 1.78 -64.13 -36.84
N VAL A 338 2.72 -63.19 -36.70
CA VAL A 338 3.52 -63.02 -35.49
C VAL A 338 3.16 -61.72 -34.76
N LEU A 339 2.81 -61.80 -33.47
CA LEU A 339 2.74 -60.64 -32.58
C LEU A 339 4.15 -60.32 -32.09
N THR A 340 4.64 -59.14 -32.45
CA THR A 340 6.00 -58.69 -32.14
C THR A 340 6.00 -57.67 -31.01
N LEU A 341 7.12 -57.58 -30.28
CA LEU A 341 7.30 -56.54 -29.25
C LEU A 341 7.18 -55.15 -29.86
N THR A 342 7.76 -54.93 -31.04
CA THR A 342 7.62 -53.66 -31.77
C THR A 342 6.17 -53.37 -32.13
N GLY A 343 5.38 -54.37 -32.55
CA GLY A 343 3.95 -54.18 -32.84
C GLY A 343 3.12 -53.85 -31.60
N TYR A 344 3.52 -54.39 -30.45
CA TYR A 344 2.94 -54.06 -29.15
C TYR A 344 3.29 -52.62 -28.70
N GLU A 345 4.54 -52.20 -28.89
CA GLU A 345 4.99 -50.83 -28.60
C GLU A 345 4.38 -49.80 -29.57
N ASP A 346 4.27 -50.14 -30.86
CA ASP A 346 3.62 -49.31 -31.88
C ASP A 346 2.10 -49.22 -31.69
N ALA A 347 1.47 -50.25 -31.11
CA ALA A 347 0.09 -50.17 -30.60
C ALA A 347 -0.03 -49.25 -29.36
N GLY A 348 1.10 -48.78 -28.83
CA GLY A 348 1.24 -47.89 -27.69
C GLY A 348 1.32 -48.61 -26.33
N GLY A 349 1.42 -49.95 -26.34
CA GLY A 349 1.43 -50.77 -25.13
C GLY A 349 0.20 -50.57 -24.24
N ILE A 350 0.26 -51.10 -23.00
CA ILE A 350 -0.82 -50.95 -22.02
C ILE A 350 -1.06 -49.48 -21.64
N LYS A 351 0.00 -48.65 -21.62
CA LYS A 351 -0.05 -47.24 -21.22
C LYS A 351 -0.90 -46.38 -22.18
N HIS A 352 -0.69 -46.51 -23.49
CA HIS A 352 -1.40 -45.67 -24.46
C HIS A 352 -2.87 -46.08 -24.64
N ALA A 353 -3.21 -47.37 -24.47
CA ALA A 353 -4.60 -47.83 -24.48
C ALA A 353 -5.39 -47.20 -23.32
N LEU A 354 -4.82 -47.20 -22.11
CA LEU A 354 -5.41 -46.55 -20.92
C LEU A 354 -5.59 -45.04 -21.13
N ALA A 355 -4.56 -44.37 -21.66
CA ALA A 355 -4.63 -42.93 -21.93
C ALA A 355 -5.73 -42.57 -22.93
N ARG A 356 -5.92 -43.38 -23.98
CA ARG A 356 -6.96 -43.16 -24.99
C ARG A 356 -8.36 -43.37 -24.43
N THR A 357 -8.58 -44.44 -23.66
CA THR A 357 -9.87 -44.68 -22.98
C THR A 357 -10.17 -43.54 -22.00
N ALA A 358 -9.19 -43.11 -21.21
CA ALA A 358 -9.36 -41.99 -20.28
C ALA A 358 -9.71 -40.69 -21.01
N GLU A 359 -9.02 -40.37 -22.10
CA GLU A 359 -9.28 -39.16 -22.89
C GLU A 359 -10.66 -39.20 -23.55
N GLN A 360 -11.02 -40.33 -24.18
CA GLN A 360 -12.32 -40.48 -24.84
C GLN A 360 -13.46 -40.37 -23.84
N THR A 361 -13.41 -41.09 -22.72
CA THR A 361 -14.44 -41.01 -21.69
C THR A 361 -14.54 -39.60 -21.12
N PHE A 362 -13.43 -38.90 -20.92
CA PHE A 362 -13.45 -37.51 -20.45
C PHE A 362 -14.07 -36.55 -21.49
N ASP A 363 -13.77 -36.74 -22.77
CA ASP A 363 -14.31 -35.90 -23.84
C ASP A 363 -15.81 -36.15 -24.09
N GLU A 364 -16.34 -37.32 -23.72
CA GLU A 364 -17.78 -37.63 -23.75
C GLU A 364 -18.59 -36.96 -22.61
N LEU A 365 -17.93 -36.49 -21.55
CA LEU A 365 -18.57 -35.79 -20.42
C LEU A 365 -19.01 -34.36 -20.80
N GLY A 366 -20.12 -33.89 -20.22
CA GLY A 366 -20.55 -32.50 -20.32
C GLY A 366 -19.65 -31.51 -19.57
N GLU A 367 -19.77 -30.21 -19.86
CA GLU A 367 -19.02 -29.13 -19.17
C GLU A 367 -19.04 -29.22 -17.62
N PRO A 368 -20.19 -29.34 -16.93
CA PRO A 368 -20.22 -29.47 -15.47
C PRO A 368 -19.62 -30.79 -14.99
N GLU A 369 -19.85 -31.89 -15.70
CA GLU A 369 -19.33 -33.23 -15.35
C GLU A 369 -17.80 -33.31 -15.51
N ARG A 370 -17.22 -32.57 -16.46
CA ARG A 370 -15.76 -32.50 -16.66
C ARG A 370 -15.05 -31.85 -15.47
N ALA A 371 -15.65 -30.80 -14.89
CA ALA A 371 -15.11 -30.16 -13.69
C ALA A 371 -15.16 -31.10 -12.48
N ASP A 372 -16.27 -31.80 -12.30
CA ASP A 372 -16.44 -32.81 -11.25
C ASP A 372 -15.48 -33.98 -11.42
N ALA A 373 -15.31 -34.47 -12.66
CA ALA A 373 -14.37 -35.54 -12.99
C ALA A 373 -12.91 -35.11 -12.72
N GLN A 374 -12.53 -33.88 -13.09
CA GLN A 374 -11.20 -33.36 -12.81
C GLN A 374 -10.91 -33.34 -11.30
N GLN A 375 -11.85 -32.82 -10.49
CA GLN A 375 -11.70 -32.80 -9.03
C GLN A 375 -11.66 -34.21 -8.45
N LEU A 376 -12.51 -35.11 -8.94
CA LEU A 376 -12.52 -36.52 -8.53
C LEU A 376 -11.16 -37.18 -8.79
N PHE A 377 -10.65 -37.12 -10.03
CA PHE A 377 -9.37 -37.75 -10.38
C PHE A 377 -8.23 -37.22 -9.51
N LEU A 378 -8.15 -35.91 -9.33
CA LEU A 378 -7.15 -35.26 -8.47
C LEU A 378 -7.22 -35.76 -7.01
N ARG A 379 -8.42 -36.04 -6.50
CA ARG A 379 -8.65 -36.51 -5.14
C ARG A 379 -8.22 -37.96 -4.93
N LEU A 380 -8.25 -38.77 -6.00
CA LEU A 380 -7.81 -40.16 -6.03
C LEU A 380 -6.29 -40.30 -6.21
N VAL A 381 -5.52 -39.20 -6.17
CA VAL A 381 -4.06 -39.18 -6.25
C VAL A 381 -3.46 -38.77 -4.91
N ALA A 382 -2.39 -39.45 -4.51
CA ALA A 382 -1.48 -38.98 -3.47
C ALA A 382 -0.16 -38.56 -4.14
N PRO A 383 0.17 -37.26 -4.18
CA PRO A 383 1.41 -36.79 -4.78
C PRO A 383 2.63 -37.26 -3.98
N GLY A 384 3.66 -37.76 -4.67
CA GLY A 384 4.89 -38.24 -4.04
C GLY A 384 5.85 -37.10 -3.64
N ASP A 385 6.52 -37.22 -2.49
CA ASP A 385 7.60 -36.32 -2.05
C ASP A 385 8.95 -36.73 -2.68
N GLY A 386 9.05 -36.57 -4.00
CA GLY A 386 10.23 -36.99 -4.78
C GLY A 386 10.21 -38.46 -5.19
N THR A 387 9.13 -39.17 -4.88
CA THR A 387 8.79 -40.52 -5.38
C THR A 387 7.68 -40.44 -6.44
N GLU A 388 7.35 -41.57 -7.08
CA GLU A 388 6.21 -41.62 -8.03
C GLU A 388 4.88 -41.30 -7.32
N ASP A 389 3.96 -40.69 -8.07
CA ASP A 389 2.60 -40.40 -7.61
C ASP A 389 1.84 -41.71 -7.45
N THR A 390 1.10 -41.86 -6.36
CA THR A 390 0.42 -43.12 -6.01
C THR A 390 -1.10 -42.95 -6.03
N LYS A 391 -1.84 -44.04 -6.21
CA LYS A 391 -3.31 -43.97 -6.09
C LYS A 391 -3.71 -43.84 -4.63
N ARG A 392 -4.75 -43.05 -4.38
CA ARG A 392 -5.37 -42.88 -3.07
C ARG A 392 -6.78 -43.44 -3.07
N ARG A 393 -7.10 -44.19 -2.03
CA ARG A 393 -8.46 -44.62 -1.71
C ARG A 393 -9.20 -43.51 -0.98
N VAL A 394 -10.32 -43.05 -1.52
CA VAL A 394 -11.14 -41.97 -0.95
C VAL A 394 -12.50 -42.52 -0.57
N ARG A 395 -13.07 -42.10 0.57
CA ARG A 395 -14.39 -42.57 0.97
C ARG A 395 -15.45 -42.06 0.01
N ARG A 396 -16.43 -42.89 -0.36
CA ARG A 396 -17.51 -42.48 -1.28
C ARG A 396 -18.31 -41.29 -0.73
N ALA A 397 -18.56 -41.27 0.58
CA ALA A 397 -19.23 -40.16 1.27
C ALA A 397 -18.42 -38.84 1.27
N ASP A 398 -17.12 -38.90 0.97
CA ASP A 398 -16.24 -37.74 0.84
C ASP A 398 -16.19 -37.17 -0.59
N LEU A 399 -16.94 -37.75 -1.54
CA LEU A 399 -17.00 -37.30 -2.93
C LEU A 399 -18.30 -36.53 -3.16
N ASP A 400 -18.19 -35.23 -3.40
CA ASP A 400 -19.33 -34.38 -3.79
C ASP A 400 -19.54 -34.43 -5.32
N VAL A 401 -19.68 -35.63 -5.90
CA VAL A 401 -19.94 -35.82 -7.33
C VAL A 401 -21.18 -36.70 -7.55
N PRO A 402 -21.92 -36.54 -8.66
CA PRO A 402 -23.08 -37.38 -8.96
C PRO A 402 -22.69 -38.86 -9.09
N ASP A 403 -23.52 -39.76 -8.55
CA ASP A 403 -23.29 -41.22 -8.68
C ASP A 403 -23.25 -41.67 -10.14
N ALA A 404 -24.02 -41.03 -11.04
CA ALA A 404 -23.99 -41.30 -12.47
C ALA A 404 -22.60 -41.09 -13.10
N LEU A 405 -21.84 -40.09 -12.63
CA LEU A 405 -20.47 -39.85 -13.09
C LEU A 405 -19.53 -40.97 -12.60
N LEU A 406 -19.69 -41.39 -11.34
CA LEU A 406 -18.92 -42.51 -10.81
C LEU A 406 -19.22 -43.80 -11.59
N ASP A 407 -20.48 -44.07 -11.88
CA ASP A 407 -20.92 -45.24 -12.64
C ASP A 407 -20.38 -45.22 -14.07
N GLN A 408 -20.38 -44.07 -14.74
CA GLN A 408 -19.80 -43.90 -16.09
C GLN A 408 -18.28 -44.14 -16.10
N LEU A 409 -17.55 -43.57 -15.13
CA LEU A 409 -16.11 -43.77 -15.01
C LEU A 409 -15.75 -45.20 -14.60
N ALA A 410 -16.61 -45.87 -13.82
CA ALA A 410 -16.46 -47.28 -13.47
C ALA A 410 -16.77 -48.20 -14.67
N ALA A 411 -17.79 -47.87 -15.47
CA ALA A 411 -18.12 -48.57 -16.71
C ALA A 411 -16.97 -48.48 -17.73
N ALA A 412 -16.33 -47.30 -17.83
CA ALA A 412 -15.12 -47.07 -18.61
C ALA A 412 -13.84 -47.67 -17.98
N ARG A 413 -13.95 -48.27 -16.79
CA ARG A 413 -12.84 -48.90 -16.02
C ARG A 413 -11.70 -47.95 -15.69
N LEU A 414 -12.01 -46.69 -15.41
CA LEU A 414 -11.03 -45.70 -14.94
C LEU A 414 -10.95 -45.68 -13.41
N ILE A 415 -12.08 -45.95 -12.74
CA ILE A 415 -12.16 -46.05 -11.27
C ILE A 415 -12.76 -47.40 -10.83
N THR A 416 -12.39 -47.85 -9.63
CA THR A 416 -13.06 -48.94 -8.93
C THR A 416 -13.90 -48.33 -7.81
N ILE A 417 -15.17 -48.72 -7.77
CA ILE A 417 -16.08 -48.41 -6.67
C ILE A 417 -16.17 -49.66 -5.79
N ASP A 418 -15.92 -49.47 -4.51
CA ASP A 418 -16.18 -50.40 -3.40
C ASP A 418 -17.27 -49.80 -2.50
N ARG A 419 -17.76 -50.55 -1.50
CA ARG A 419 -18.90 -50.14 -0.63
C ARG A 419 -18.75 -48.73 -0.10
N ASP A 420 -17.59 -48.43 0.48
CA ASP A 420 -17.35 -47.17 1.18
C ASP A 420 -16.28 -46.32 0.52
N SER A 421 -15.75 -46.72 -0.65
CA SER A 421 -14.60 -46.03 -1.24
C SER A 421 -14.49 -46.11 -2.75
N VAL A 422 -13.79 -45.13 -3.32
CA VAL A 422 -13.42 -45.05 -4.72
C VAL A 422 -11.89 -44.96 -4.82
N GLU A 423 -11.32 -45.63 -5.81
CA GLU A 423 -9.91 -45.55 -6.17
C GLU A 423 -9.71 -45.68 -7.69
N LEU A 424 -8.54 -45.31 -8.21
CA LEU A 424 -8.19 -45.58 -9.61
C LEU A 424 -8.04 -47.08 -9.84
N VAL A 425 -8.53 -47.59 -10.98
CA VAL A 425 -8.33 -49.01 -11.34
C VAL A 425 -6.83 -49.31 -11.49
N HIS A 426 -6.08 -48.39 -12.11
CA HIS A 426 -4.65 -48.56 -12.38
C HIS A 426 -3.84 -47.30 -12.09
N GLU A 427 -2.72 -47.45 -11.35
CA GLU A 427 -1.74 -46.36 -11.14
C GLU A 427 -1.07 -45.92 -12.44
N ALA A 428 -1.05 -46.77 -13.46
CA ALA A 428 -0.56 -46.42 -14.79
C ALA A 428 -1.25 -45.17 -15.38
N LEU A 429 -2.51 -44.87 -14.99
CA LEU A 429 -3.22 -43.66 -15.40
C LEU A 429 -2.51 -42.37 -14.93
N LEU A 430 -1.85 -42.40 -13.77
CA LEU A 430 -1.17 -41.25 -13.17
C LEU A 430 0.01 -40.76 -14.03
N HIS A 431 0.56 -41.63 -14.88
CA HIS A 431 1.70 -41.30 -15.75
C HIS A 431 1.38 -41.41 -17.24
N ALA A 432 0.40 -42.23 -17.61
CA ALA A 432 0.06 -42.46 -19.02
C ALA A 432 -0.92 -41.43 -19.58
N TRP A 433 -1.75 -40.77 -18.75
CA TRP A 433 -2.76 -39.82 -19.21
C TRP A 433 -2.24 -38.37 -19.11
N PRO A 434 -1.86 -37.70 -20.21
CA PRO A 434 -1.17 -36.40 -20.17
C PRO A 434 -1.98 -35.29 -19.50
N ARG A 435 -3.31 -35.33 -19.62
CA ARG A 435 -4.23 -34.35 -19.03
C ARG A 435 -4.21 -34.43 -17.50
N LEU A 436 -4.27 -35.65 -16.95
CA LEU A 436 -4.18 -35.91 -15.52
C LEU A 436 -2.82 -35.53 -14.95
N VAL A 437 -1.73 -35.89 -15.64
CA VAL A 437 -0.37 -35.45 -15.28
C VAL A 437 -0.31 -33.92 -15.16
N GLY A 438 -0.84 -33.20 -16.16
CA GLY A 438 -0.88 -31.74 -16.15
C GLY A 438 -1.78 -31.15 -15.05
N TRP A 439 -2.82 -31.85 -14.60
CA TRP A 439 -3.61 -31.43 -13.44
C TRP A 439 -2.87 -31.63 -12.13
N ILE A 440 -2.22 -32.78 -11.96
CA ILE A 440 -1.41 -33.13 -10.79
C ILE A 440 -0.30 -32.10 -10.63
N ASP A 441 0.50 -31.87 -11.70
CA ASP A 441 1.65 -30.96 -11.65
C ASP A 441 1.28 -29.52 -11.28
N ARG A 442 0.12 -29.02 -11.76
CA ARG A 442 -0.38 -27.68 -11.39
C ARG A 442 -0.96 -27.61 -9.99
N SER A 443 -1.35 -28.73 -9.40
CA SER A 443 -2.05 -28.78 -8.11
C SER A 443 -1.24 -29.48 -7.00
N ARG A 444 0.05 -29.78 -7.20
CA ARG A 444 0.84 -30.60 -6.26
C ARG A 444 0.77 -30.09 -4.82
N ASP A 445 1.02 -28.80 -4.62
CA ASP A 445 1.01 -28.20 -3.28
C ASP A 445 -0.40 -28.14 -2.70
N ASP A 446 -1.40 -27.80 -3.52
CA ASP A 446 -2.81 -27.79 -3.13
C ASP A 446 -3.31 -29.18 -2.70
N LEU A 447 -2.90 -30.24 -3.42
CA LEU A 447 -3.26 -31.63 -3.10
C LEU A 447 -2.67 -32.06 -1.75
N ARG A 448 -1.44 -31.66 -1.44
CA ARG A 448 -0.80 -31.94 -0.13
C ARG A 448 -1.54 -31.24 1.00
N ILE A 449 -1.89 -29.96 0.81
CA ILE A 449 -2.65 -29.20 1.81
C ILE A 449 -4.03 -29.83 2.00
N GLN A 450 -4.73 -30.16 0.91
CA GLN A 450 -6.03 -30.82 0.96
C GLN A 450 -5.97 -32.18 1.67
N HIS A 451 -4.92 -32.97 1.44
CA HIS A 451 -4.72 -34.24 2.14
C HIS A 451 -4.60 -34.04 3.65
N ARG A 452 -3.76 -33.09 4.09
CA ARG A 452 -3.62 -32.73 5.52
C ARG A 452 -4.94 -32.26 6.13
N ILE A 453 -5.73 -31.45 5.41
CA ILE A 453 -7.07 -31.01 5.86
C ILE A 453 -8.00 -32.21 6.03
N GLY A 454 -8.01 -33.15 5.07
CA GLY A 454 -8.84 -34.35 5.15
C GLY A 454 -8.49 -35.26 6.34
N GLU A 455 -7.20 -35.37 6.67
CA GLU A 455 -6.75 -36.09 7.88
C GLU A 455 -7.18 -35.36 9.16
N ALA A 456 -6.96 -34.06 9.23
CA ALA A 456 -7.37 -33.23 10.37
C ALA A 456 -8.89 -33.27 10.61
N ALA A 457 -9.69 -33.21 9.54
CA ALA A 457 -11.14 -33.37 9.62
C ALA A 457 -11.54 -34.75 10.18
N THR A 458 -10.80 -35.80 9.83
CA THR A 458 -11.04 -37.15 10.36
C THR A 458 -10.72 -37.25 11.84
N VAL A 459 -9.62 -36.65 12.28
CA VAL A 459 -9.26 -36.57 13.70
C VAL A 459 -10.30 -35.80 14.48
N TRP A 460 -10.77 -34.66 13.96
CA TRP A 460 -11.81 -33.84 14.60
C TRP A 460 -13.13 -34.59 14.80
N GLU A 461 -13.60 -35.29 13.77
CA GLU A 461 -14.81 -36.13 13.88
C GLU A 461 -14.62 -37.29 14.87
N ALA A 462 -13.48 -37.97 14.82
CA ALA A 462 -13.18 -39.09 15.70
C ALA A 462 -13.14 -38.68 17.20
N HIS A 463 -12.77 -37.42 17.48
CA HIS A 463 -12.76 -36.84 18.83
C HIS A 463 -14.06 -36.11 19.18
N GLY A 464 -15.18 -36.41 18.50
CA GLY A 464 -16.50 -35.85 18.84
C GLY A 464 -16.59 -34.35 18.61
N HIS A 465 -15.90 -33.84 17.59
CA HIS A 465 -15.81 -32.43 17.23
C HIS A 465 -15.09 -31.52 18.26
N ASP A 466 -14.08 -32.05 18.96
CA ASP A 466 -13.28 -31.29 19.93
C ASP A 466 -12.62 -30.02 19.31
N PRO A 467 -12.92 -28.82 19.83
CA PRO A 467 -12.31 -27.57 19.39
C PRO A 467 -10.76 -27.52 19.45
N ASP A 468 -10.13 -28.39 20.24
CA ASP A 468 -8.67 -28.43 20.35
C ASP A 468 -7.96 -29.09 19.17
N THR A 469 -8.70 -29.83 18.35
CA THR A 469 -8.20 -30.45 17.12
C THR A 469 -8.34 -29.56 15.87
N LEU A 470 -8.99 -28.40 16.00
CA LEU A 470 -9.22 -27.45 14.90
C LEU A 470 -7.93 -26.68 14.54
N TYR A 471 -7.77 -26.39 13.25
CA TYR A 471 -6.70 -25.54 12.74
C TYR A 471 -6.80 -24.09 13.27
N ARG A 472 -5.62 -23.46 13.42
CA ARG A 472 -5.47 -22.09 13.96
C ARG A 472 -4.39 -21.34 13.20
N GLY A 473 -4.48 -20.00 13.21
CA GLY A 473 -3.47 -19.11 12.63
C GLY A 473 -3.09 -19.48 11.19
N ALA A 474 -1.78 -19.62 10.92
CA ALA A 474 -1.26 -19.87 9.59
C ALA A 474 -1.85 -21.13 8.89
N HIS A 475 -2.12 -22.20 9.65
CA HIS A 475 -2.73 -23.42 9.08
C HIS A 475 -4.18 -23.20 8.64
N LEU A 476 -4.93 -22.34 9.35
CA LEU A 476 -6.28 -21.97 8.97
C LEU A 476 -6.29 -21.05 7.74
N GLU A 477 -5.38 -20.09 7.66
CA GLU A 477 -5.22 -19.21 6.49
C GLU A 477 -4.81 -19.97 5.23
N GLU A 478 -3.90 -20.93 5.37
CA GLU A 478 -3.47 -21.82 4.28
C GLU A 478 -4.64 -22.68 3.79
N ALA A 479 -5.41 -23.27 4.72
CA ALA A 479 -6.58 -24.08 4.38
C ALA A 479 -7.73 -23.27 3.75
N ALA A 480 -7.91 -22.01 4.15
CA ALA A 480 -8.95 -21.13 3.62
C ALA A 480 -8.79 -20.83 2.12
N ARG A 481 -7.55 -20.83 1.59
CA ARG A 481 -7.29 -20.60 0.16
C ARG A 481 -7.84 -21.70 -0.75
N LEU A 482 -8.04 -22.89 -0.20
CA LEU A 482 -8.50 -24.07 -0.95
C LEU A 482 -9.99 -24.36 -0.76
N ARG A 483 -10.74 -23.46 -0.11
CA ARG A 483 -12.13 -23.70 0.31
C ARG A 483 -13.03 -24.23 -0.81
N ASP A 484 -12.88 -23.71 -2.03
CA ASP A 484 -13.68 -24.09 -3.19
C ASP A 484 -13.35 -25.49 -3.75
N ARG A 485 -12.22 -26.08 -3.32
CA ARG A 485 -11.77 -27.43 -3.71
C ARG A 485 -12.07 -28.49 -2.64
N LEU A 486 -12.52 -28.07 -1.46
CA LEU A 486 -12.80 -28.95 -0.31
C LEU A 486 -14.17 -29.62 -0.44
N ASN A 487 -14.27 -30.88 0.01
CA ASN A 487 -15.57 -31.53 0.10
C ASN A 487 -16.39 -30.96 1.27
N ARG A 488 -17.65 -31.37 1.37
CA ARG A 488 -18.58 -30.94 2.43
C ARG A 488 -18.03 -31.14 3.84
N ARG A 489 -17.33 -32.25 4.06
CA ARG A 489 -16.76 -32.61 5.37
C ARG A 489 -15.59 -31.71 5.77
N GLU A 490 -14.65 -31.53 4.85
CA GLU A 490 -13.50 -30.64 5.01
C GLU A 490 -13.96 -29.17 5.14
N ARG A 491 -15.00 -28.77 4.40
CA ARG A 491 -15.64 -27.46 4.56
C ARG A 491 -16.26 -27.29 5.95
N ALA A 492 -16.96 -28.30 6.47
CA ALA A 492 -17.51 -28.27 7.82
C ALA A 492 -16.41 -28.14 8.89
N PHE A 493 -15.29 -28.84 8.74
CA PHE A 493 -14.11 -28.69 9.60
C PHE A 493 -13.55 -27.26 9.53
N LEU A 494 -13.40 -26.71 8.32
CA LEU A 494 -12.86 -25.36 8.12
C LEU A 494 -13.80 -24.27 8.65
N ASP A 495 -15.10 -24.44 8.49
CA ASP A 495 -16.13 -23.54 9.01
C ASP A 495 -16.14 -23.57 10.55
N ALA A 496 -16.00 -24.75 11.17
CA ALA A 496 -15.84 -24.88 12.61
C ALA A 496 -14.55 -24.23 13.12
N ALA A 497 -13.42 -24.44 12.42
CA ALA A 497 -12.15 -23.79 12.74
C ALA A 497 -12.24 -22.26 12.62
N SER A 498 -12.87 -21.76 11.56
CA SER A 498 -13.11 -20.33 11.34
C SER A 498 -14.01 -19.73 12.41
N ALA A 499 -15.09 -20.41 12.78
CA ALA A 499 -15.99 -19.96 13.84
C ALA A 499 -15.31 -19.96 15.22
N ALA A 500 -14.48 -20.97 15.51
CA ALA A 500 -13.70 -21.05 16.74
C ALA A 500 -12.64 -19.94 16.82
N GLU A 501 -11.96 -19.64 15.72
CA GLU A 501 -10.98 -18.54 15.63
C GLU A 501 -11.67 -17.17 15.74
N GLN A 502 -12.83 -16.98 15.11
CA GLN A 502 -13.65 -15.78 15.27
C GLN A 502 -14.17 -15.60 16.70
N ALA A 503 -14.58 -16.70 17.36
CA ALA A 503 -15.00 -16.66 18.76
C ALA A 503 -13.82 -16.34 19.69
N ARG A 504 -12.63 -16.90 19.44
CA ARG A 504 -11.40 -16.61 20.18
C ARG A 504 -10.94 -15.19 19.99
N THR A 505 -10.82 -14.72 18.75
CA THR A 505 -10.51 -13.33 18.46
C THR A 505 -11.58 -12.39 19.00
N ALA A 506 -12.87 -12.76 19.03
CA ALA A 506 -13.90 -11.95 19.70
C ALA A 506 -13.73 -11.94 21.24
N VAL A 507 -13.32 -13.05 21.86
CA VAL A 507 -13.02 -13.12 23.30
C VAL A 507 -11.75 -12.34 23.63
N GLU A 508 -10.68 -12.51 22.86
CA GLU A 508 -9.43 -11.76 22.96
C GLU A 508 -9.63 -10.28 22.67
N GLN A 509 -10.46 -9.91 21.69
CA GLN A 509 -10.87 -8.54 21.44
C GLN A 509 -11.74 -8.02 22.56
N ARG A 510 -12.58 -8.83 23.22
CA ARG A 510 -13.35 -8.41 24.40
C ARG A 510 -12.48 -8.27 25.64
N THR A 511 -11.47 -9.11 25.85
CA THR A 511 -10.52 -8.99 26.97
C THR A 511 -9.50 -7.89 26.73
N THR A 512 -8.96 -7.74 25.52
CA THR A 512 -8.14 -6.59 25.12
C THR A 512 -8.95 -5.32 24.96
N GLN A 513 -10.25 -5.34 24.61
CA GLN A 513 -11.10 -4.15 24.70
C GLN A 513 -11.50 -3.87 26.15
N ARG A 514 -11.67 -4.86 27.03
CA ARG A 514 -11.89 -4.59 28.46
C ARG A 514 -10.63 -4.04 29.11
N LEU A 515 -9.46 -4.59 28.81
CA LEU A 515 -8.15 -4.08 29.23
C LEU A 515 -7.78 -2.76 28.56
N ARG A 516 -8.08 -2.54 27.27
CA ARG A 516 -7.89 -1.26 26.58
C ARG A 516 -8.97 -0.25 26.96
N ARG A 517 -10.19 -0.64 27.34
CA ARG A 517 -11.20 0.29 27.88
C ARG A 517 -10.86 0.63 29.32
N SER A 518 -10.39 -0.30 30.14
CA SER A 518 -9.91 0.01 31.49
C SER A 518 -8.59 0.77 31.45
N ALA A 519 -7.66 0.45 30.53
CA ALA A 519 -6.41 1.18 30.33
C ALA A 519 -6.60 2.48 29.55
N ALA A 520 -7.60 2.62 28.68
CA ALA A 520 -7.96 3.89 28.05
C ALA A 520 -8.81 4.74 28.97
N VAL A 521 -9.68 4.18 29.83
CA VAL A 521 -10.34 4.95 30.91
C VAL A 521 -9.30 5.35 31.94
N LEU A 522 -8.36 4.48 32.30
CA LEU A 522 -7.25 4.83 33.17
C LEU A 522 -6.35 5.86 32.47
N ALA A 523 -5.91 5.68 31.23
CA ALA A 523 -5.08 6.64 30.50
C ALA A 523 -5.81 7.95 30.20
N VAL A 524 -7.11 7.94 29.91
CA VAL A 524 -7.94 9.14 29.79
C VAL A 524 -8.08 9.79 31.15
N LEU A 525 -8.27 9.05 32.24
CA LEU A 525 -8.21 9.59 33.61
C LEU A 525 -6.82 10.15 33.91
N THR A 526 -5.72 9.50 33.54
CA THR A 526 -4.35 10.00 33.76
C THR A 526 -4.06 11.21 32.89
N VAL A 527 -4.56 11.26 31.65
CA VAL A 527 -4.44 12.41 30.74
C VAL A 527 -5.37 13.54 31.16
N LEU A 528 -6.56 13.26 31.72
CA LEU A 528 -7.45 14.26 32.32
C LEU A 528 -6.90 14.76 33.65
N LEU A 529 -6.25 13.91 34.45
CA LEU A 529 -5.62 14.29 35.71
C LEU A 529 -4.33 15.07 35.45
N ALA A 530 -3.48 14.61 34.51
CA ALA A 530 -2.32 15.35 34.03
C ALA A 530 -2.73 16.65 33.33
N GLY A 531 -3.82 16.61 32.54
CA GLY A 531 -4.43 17.78 31.91
C GLY A 531 -4.98 18.75 32.94
N ALA A 532 -5.65 18.28 33.99
CA ALA A 532 -6.13 19.10 35.11
C ALA A 532 -4.97 19.67 35.92
N VAL A 533 -3.88 18.93 36.11
CA VAL A 533 -2.65 19.43 36.74
C VAL A 533 -1.98 20.48 35.86
N VAL A 534 -1.87 20.26 34.54
CA VAL A 534 -1.34 21.26 33.60
C VAL A 534 -2.25 22.49 33.55
N VAL A 535 -3.57 22.33 33.55
CA VAL A 535 -4.53 23.45 33.62
C VAL A 535 -4.45 24.17 34.96
N ALA A 536 -4.30 23.47 36.08
CA ALA A 536 -4.14 24.08 37.40
C ALA A 536 -2.81 24.83 37.52
N VAL A 537 -1.71 24.27 37.01
CA VAL A 537 -0.39 24.93 37.00
C VAL A 537 -0.36 26.10 36.03
N THR A 538 -0.99 25.99 34.85
CA THR A 538 -1.09 27.10 33.90
C THR A 538 -2.04 28.19 34.39
N ALA A 539 -3.14 27.84 35.06
CA ALA A 539 -4.03 28.79 35.72
C ALA A 539 -3.33 29.49 36.89
N GLN A 540 -2.57 28.76 37.71
CA GLN A 540 -1.84 29.33 38.84
C GLN A 540 -0.69 30.24 38.40
N THR A 541 0.07 29.86 37.37
CA THR A 541 1.13 30.70 36.80
C THR A 541 0.53 31.94 36.11
N SER A 542 -0.59 31.79 35.40
CA SER A 542 -1.32 32.92 34.79
C SER A 542 -1.88 33.88 35.84
N ALA A 543 -2.49 33.37 36.92
CA ALA A 543 -2.99 34.18 38.03
C ALA A 543 -1.87 34.92 38.76
N THR A 544 -0.72 34.27 38.96
CA THR A 544 0.46 34.90 39.58
C THR A 544 1.04 36.00 38.69
N ARG A 545 1.10 35.75 37.37
CA ARG A 545 1.54 36.75 36.39
C ARG A 545 0.61 37.95 36.34
N GLN A 546 -0.69 37.73 36.21
CA GLN A 546 -1.70 38.80 36.19
C GLN A 546 -1.69 39.62 37.49
N ARG A 547 -1.52 38.96 38.63
CA ARG A 547 -1.39 39.64 39.92
C ARG A 547 -0.13 40.52 39.99
N ASN A 548 1.02 39.98 39.59
CA ASN A 548 2.28 40.73 39.58
C ASN A 548 2.20 41.92 38.62
N GLU A 549 1.62 41.74 37.43
CA GLU A 549 1.37 42.82 36.47
C GLU A 549 0.47 43.91 37.07
N ALA A 550 -0.65 43.55 37.70
CA ALA A 550 -1.54 44.51 38.35
C ALA A 550 -0.86 45.27 39.51
N MET A 551 -0.01 44.60 40.30
CA MET A 551 0.77 45.23 41.37
C MET A 551 1.81 46.20 40.81
N SER A 552 2.54 45.80 39.77
CA SER A 552 3.51 46.67 39.10
C SER A 552 2.86 47.91 38.47
N LEU A 553 1.65 47.79 37.90
CA LEU A 553 0.92 48.95 37.38
C LEU A 553 0.50 49.93 38.50
N ARG A 554 0.04 49.43 39.65
CA ARG A 554 -0.23 50.28 40.83
C ARG A 554 1.03 50.96 41.35
N ALA A 555 2.16 50.26 41.36
CA ALA A 555 3.44 50.83 41.74
C ALA A 555 3.93 51.89 40.74
N VAL A 556 3.64 51.74 39.44
CA VAL A 556 3.86 52.78 38.41
C VAL A 556 3.05 54.04 38.72
N ASP A 557 1.76 53.91 39.03
CA ASP A 557 0.92 55.06 39.38
C ASP A 557 1.39 55.75 40.67
N ALA A 558 1.81 54.97 41.67
CA ALA A 558 2.40 55.50 42.89
C ALA A 558 3.73 56.22 42.61
N ALA A 559 4.63 55.64 41.81
CA ALA A 559 5.89 56.26 41.40
C ALA A 559 5.64 57.57 40.65
N ARG A 560 4.64 57.61 39.78
CA ARG A 560 4.23 58.83 39.07
C ARG A 560 3.83 59.95 40.03
N GLY A 561 3.07 59.64 41.08
CA GLY A 561 2.72 60.62 42.13
C GLY A 561 3.92 61.16 42.92
N LEU A 562 5.02 60.39 42.98
CA LEU A 562 6.23 60.76 43.69
C LEU A 562 7.20 61.62 42.86
N LEU A 563 7.08 61.65 41.52
CA LEU A 563 8.01 62.36 40.62
C LEU A 563 8.31 63.80 41.05
N ALA A 564 7.30 64.56 41.47
CA ALA A 564 7.44 65.98 41.76
C ALA A 564 7.97 66.29 43.17
N THR A 565 7.92 65.32 44.09
CA THR A 565 8.19 65.55 45.53
C THR A 565 9.33 64.68 46.06
N ARG A 566 9.42 63.42 45.62
CA ARG A 566 10.42 62.43 46.04
C ARG A 566 10.87 61.61 44.81
N PRO A 567 11.62 62.23 43.88
CA PRO A 567 11.95 61.60 42.60
C PRO A 567 12.86 60.37 42.74
N HIS A 568 13.74 60.32 43.75
CA HIS A 568 14.55 59.12 44.01
C HIS A 568 13.70 57.94 44.51
N ASP A 569 12.70 58.19 45.37
CA ASP A 569 11.75 57.14 45.79
C ASP A 569 10.91 56.65 44.60
N ALA A 570 10.51 57.56 43.70
CA ALA A 570 9.81 57.23 42.45
C ALA A 570 10.66 56.30 41.57
N GLU A 571 11.95 56.60 41.44
CA GLU A 571 12.92 55.84 40.64
C GLU A 571 13.11 54.42 41.19
N LEU A 572 13.35 54.30 42.49
CA LEU A 572 13.52 53.02 43.16
C LEU A 572 12.23 52.18 43.07
N LEU A 573 11.06 52.81 43.26
CA LEU A 573 9.76 52.14 43.11
C LEU A 573 9.49 51.69 41.67
N ALA A 574 9.83 52.51 40.68
CA ALA A 574 9.70 52.13 39.27
C ALA A 574 10.65 50.98 38.89
N LEU A 575 11.87 50.96 39.45
CA LEU A 575 12.81 49.84 39.28
C LEU A 575 12.26 48.56 39.91
N ALA A 576 11.70 48.65 41.12
CA ALA A 576 11.04 47.52 41.78
C ALA A 576 9.84 47.01 40.96
N ALA A 577 9.00 47.91 40.46
CA ALA A 577 7.86 47.56 39.60
C ALA A 577 8.32 46.82 38.33
N HIS A 578 9.41 47.29 37.70
CA HIS A 578 9.99 46.65 36.54
C HIS A 578 10.59 45.26 36.87
N ARG A 579 11.22 45.08 38.03
CA ARG A 579 11.73 43.79 38.48
C ARG A 579 10.61 42.79 38.80
N VAL A 580 9.49 43.25 39.35
CA VAL A 580 8.33 42.41 39.68
C VAL A 580 7.65 41.91 38.41
N ALA A 581 7.31 42.81 37.49
CA ALA A 581 6.71 42.48 36.20
C ALA A 581 7.20 43.46 35.10
N PRO A 582 8.19 43.06 34.28
CA PRO A 582 8.67 43.87 33.17
C PRO A 582 7.56 44.13 32.15
N SER A 583 7.35 45.40 31.81
CA SER A 583 6.39 45.84 30.81
C SER A 583 6.83 47.20 30.24
N ASP A 584 6.24 47.62 29.13
CA ASP A 584 6.52 48.95 28.58
C ASP A 584 6.15 50.04 29.61
N SER A 585 5.03 49.91 30.32
CA SER A 585 4.62 50.86 31.36
C SER A 585 5.65 50.98 32.50
N THR A 586 6.18 49.86 33.01
CA THR A 586 7.20 49.91 34.08
C THR A 586 8.54 50.43 33.58
N ARG A 587 8.93 50.07 32.35
CA ARG A 587 10.14 50.60 31.70
C ARG A 587 10.05 52.11 31.50
N ASN A 588 8.94 52.60 30.94
CA ASN A 588 8.75 54.02 30.64
C ASN A 588 8.68 54.85 31.92
N MET A 589 8.01 54.35 32.97
CA MET A 589 7.99 54.99 34.28
C MET A 589 9.38 55.06 34.90
N LEU A 590 10.18 54.00 34.77
CA LEU A 590 11.56 53.97 35.28
C LEU A 590 12.45 54.99 34.57
N VAL A 591 12.37 55.07 33.24
CA VAL A 591 13.06 56.10 32.45
C VAL A 591 12.69 57.52 32.92
N LEU A 592 11.39 57.76 33.11
CA LEU A 592 10.86 59.04 33.55
C LEU A 592 11.31 59.40 34.97
N ALA A 593 11.21 58.45 35.90
CA ALA A 593 11.58 58.65 37.29
C ALA A 593 13.08 58.87 37.49
N HIS A 594 13.91 58.13 36.77
CA HIS A 594 15.35 58.36 36.75
C HIS A 594 15.69 59.74 36.19
N GLY A 595 15.03 60.17 35.12
CA GLY A 595 15.21 61.52 34.55
C GLY A 595 14.83 62.64 35.51
N ALA A 596 13.81 62.43 36.35
CA ALA A 596 13.44 63.35 37.42
C ALA A 596 14.42 63.31 38.60
N ALA A 597 14.94 62.14 38.97
CA ALA A 597 15.89 61.97 40.08
C ALA A 597 17.26 62.56 39.78
N THR A 598 17.68 62.50 38.51
CA THR A 598 18.95 63.06 38.01
C THR A 598 18.79 64.46 37.42
N ALA A 599 17.64 65.11 37.65
CA ALA A 599 17.34 66.40 37.05
C ALA A 599 18.30 67.50 37.54
N THR A 600 18.87 68.26 36.60
CA THR A 600 19.70 69.42 36.92
C THR A 600 18.82 70.68 36.99
N SER A 601 18.90 71.45 38.08
CA SER A 601 18.22 72.75 38.15
C SER A 601 18.98 73.80 37.34
N LEU A 602 18.23 74.55 36.52
CA LEU A 602 18.70 75.73 35.78
C LEU A 602 18.13 77.02 36.41
N GLY A 603 17.85 77.01 37.72
CA GLY A 603 17.10 78.08 38.38
C GLY A 603 15.58 77.90 38.28
N GLY A 604 14.83 78.96 38.59
CA GLY A 604 13.36 78.96 38.57
C GLY A 604 12.81 79.55 37.27
N GLY A 605 11.65 79.05 36.82
CA GLY A 605 10.92 79.56 35.65
C GLY A 605 10.88 78.59 34.46
N PHE A 606 10.14 78.95 33.42
CA PHE A 606 10.07 78.15 32.19
C PHE A 606 11.43 78.12 31.51
N ALA A 607 11.86 76.94 31.06
CA ALA A 607 13.15 76.76 30.43
C ALA A 607 13.01 76.20 29.01
N THR A 608 13.90 76.63 28.11
CA THR A 608 14.08 76.06 26.77
C THR A 608 15.55 75.68 26.56
N ALA A 609 15.84 74.47 26.08
CA ALA A 609 17.21 74.00 25.82
C ALA A 609 17.34 73.50 24.40
N THR A 610 18.43 73.90 23.77
CA THR A 610 18.73 73.60 22.37
C THR A 610 19.79 72.51 22.28
N GLY A 611 20.71 72.45 23.25
CA GLY A 611 21.78 71.46 23.35
C GLY A 611 23.11 72.11 23.73
N ARG A 612 23.44 73.22 23.08
CA ARG A 612 24.60 74.09 23.32
C ARG A 612 24.35 75.08 24.44
N PHE A 613 23.12 75.55 24.57
CA PHE A 613 22.70 76.42 25.66
C PHE A 613 21.30 76.04 26.14
N ALA A 614 20.97 76.52 27.32
CA ALA A 614 19.60 76.54 27.82
C ALA A 614 19.24 77.97 28.21
N ILE A 615 17.96 78.26 28.27
CA ILE A 615 17.42 79.57 28.62
C ILE A 615 16.38 79.37 29.69
N THR A 616 16.38 80.23 30.70
CA THR A 616 15.32 80.29 31.71
C THR A 616 14.73 81.68 31.80
N ASN A 617 13.42 81.76 31.99
CA ASN A 617 12.71 83.01 32.25
C ASN A 617 12.72 83.32 33.75
N GLU A 618 12.76 84.59 34.15
CA GLU A 618 12.52 84.95 35.54
C GLU A 618 11.11 84.57 36.01
N ALA A 619 10.97 84.22 37.29
CA ALA A 619 9.71 83.83 37.90
C ALA A 619 8.71 85.01 37.89
N GLY A 620 7.81 85.02 36.90
CA GLY A 620 6.84 86.11 36.69
C GLY A 620 6.51 86.36 35.21
N GLY A 621 7.29 85.82 34.27
CA GLY A 621 6.92 85.71 32.86
C GLY A 621 7.24 86.91 31.95
N ALA A 622 7.65 88.05 32.51
CA ALA A 622 8.10 89.23 31.77
C ALA A 622 9.46 89.69 32.29
N GLY A 623 10.50 89.72 31.45
CA GLY A 623 11.85 90.11 31.87
C GLY A 623 13.00 89.57 31.02
N ASP A 624 14.23 89.83 31.47
CA ASP A 624 15.44 89.35 30.83
C ASP A 624 15.53 87.82 30.93
N GLN A 625 16.01 87.18 29.87
CA GLN A 625 16.14 85.72 29.80
C GLN A 625 17.57 85.29 30.10
N GLN A 626 17.76 84.42 31.09
CA GLN A 626 19.09 83.96 31.50
C GLN A 626 19.58 82.85 30.57
N LEU A 627 20.73 83.05 29.92
CA LEU A 627 21.43 81.98 29.19
C LEU A 627 22.21 81.09 30.15
N TRP A 628 22.25 79.80 29.84
CA TRP A 628 23.00 78.78 30.55
C TRP A 628 23.87 78.01 29.57
N ARG A 629 25.08 77.66 29.99
CA ARG A 629 26.00 76.83 29.21
C ARG A 629 26.27 75.51 29.95
N PRO A 630 26.47 74.41 29.22
CA PRO A 630 26.83 73.13 29.83
C PRO A 630 28.25 73.19 30.41
N ASP A 631 28.44 72.59 31.58
CA ASP A 631 29.73 72.36 32.25
C ASP A 631 29.74 70.95 32.87
N GLY A 632 30.20 69.96 32.11
CA GLY A 632 30.04 68.55 32.46
C GLY A 632 28.56 68.15 32.56
N ASP A 633 28.18 67.54 33.68
CA ASP A 633 26.77 67.22 34.00
C ASP A 633 26.01 68.40 34.65
N SER A 634 26.70 69.51 34.90
CA SER A 634 26.14 70.73 35.48
C SER A 634 25.93 71.82 34.41
N TRP A 635 25.26 72.91 34.79
CA TRP A 635 25.01 74.05 33.92
C TRP A 635 25.35 75.33 34.66
N LEU A 636 26.10 76.21 34.00
CA LEU A 636 26.53 77.49 34.57
C LEU A 636 25.79 78.64 33.88
N PRO A 637 25.42 79.70 34.62
CA PRO A 637 24.84 80.90 34.02
C PRO A 637 25.89 81.61 33.13
N ALA A 638 25.44 82.08 31.98
CA ALA A 638 26.16 82.95 31.05
C ALA A 638 25.55 84.37 31.09
N ALA A 639 25.38 85.05 29.95
CA ALA A 639 24.74 86.37 29.91
C ALA A 639 23.21 86.31 30.05
N ALA A 640 22.61 87.36 30.61
CA ALA A 640 21.18 87.62 30.51
C ALA A 640 20.86 88.37 29.21
N LEU A 641 19.82 87.95 28.51
CA LEU A 641 19.35 88.56 27.27
C LEU A 641 18.23 89.55 27.58
N PRO A 642 18.36 90.84 27.21
CA PRO A 642 17.32 91.82 27.39
C PRO A 642 16.21 91.62 26.35
N THR A 643 15.29 90.72 26.66
CA THR A 643 14.22 90.27 25.76
C THR A 643 12.87 90.89 26.05
N GLY A 644 12.67 91.45 27.25
CA GLY A 644 11.36 91.94 27.68
C GLY A 644 10.31 90.83 27.58
N ASP A 645 9.20 91.09 26.88
CA ASP A 645 8.14 90.11 26.64
C ASP A 645 8.43 89.16 25.46
N SER A 646 9.63 89.24 24.86
CA SER A 646 9.97 88.43 23.71
C SER A 646 10.33 87.00 24.09
N PHE A 647 9.92 86.01 23.29
CA PHE A 647 10.23 84.60 23.53
C PHE A 647 11.04 83.96 22.39
N LEU A 648 11.94 83.04 22.74
CA LEU A 648 12.68 82.23 21.78
C LEU A 648 11.71 81.30 21.05
N TYR A 649 11.73 81.32 19.71
CA TYR A 649 10.89 80.42 18.91
C TYR A 649 11.64 79.63 17.83
N LEU A 650 12.85 80.04 17.45
CA LEU A 650 13.62 79.37 16.40
C LEU A 650 15.13 79.55 16.62
N THR A 651 15.92 78.53 16.30
CA THR A 651 17.38 78.56 16.36
C THR A 651 18.00 77.98 15.09
N SER A 652 19.22 78.42 14.77
CA SER A 652 20.06 77.74 13.78
C SER A 652 20.45 76.34 14.27
N ALA A 653 20.80 75.45 13.34
CA ALA A 653 21.14 74.07 13.69
C ALA A 653 22.45 73.94 14.50
N ASP A 654 23.38 74.88 14.33
CA ASP A 654 24.60 75.00 15.12
C ASP A 654 24.40 75.77 16.45
N GLU A 655 23.18 76.24 16.68
CA GLU A 655 22.72 76.93 17.88
C GLU A 655 23.57 78.18 18.18
N ARG A 656 24.13 78.80 17.13
CA ARG A 656 24.85 80.08 17.21
C ARG A 656 23.96 81.27 16.95
N ARG A 657 22.76 81.05 16.42
CA ARG A 657 21.79 82.11 16.15
C ARG A 657 20.43 81.73 16.67
N ALA A 658 19.74 82.71 17.21
CA ALA A 658 18.43 82.54 17.81
C ALA A 658 17.51 83.68 17.39
N LEU A 659 16.28 83.33 17.01
CA LEU A 659 15.22 84.27 16.69
C LEU A 659 14.20 84.31 17.83
N TYR A 660 13.98 85.53 18.29
CA TYR A 660 13.01 85.88 19.32
C TYR A 660 11.81 86.55 18.70
N ARG A 661 10.63 86.29 19.26
CA ARG A 661 9.39 86.90 18.85
C ARG A 661 9.10 88.08 19.76
N ASP A 662 9.09 89.29 19.20
CA ASP A 662 8.71 90.54 19.88
C ASP A 662 7.41 91.06 19.24
N GLY A 663 6.26 90.72 19.81
CA GLY A 663 4.95 90.96 19.19
C GLY A 663 4.85 90.32 17.81
N THR A 664 4.74 91.13 16.75
CA THR A 664 4.71 90.66 15.35
C THR A 664 6.09 90.57 14.69
N ARG A 665 7.14 91.09 15.33
CA ARG A 665 8.49 91.19 14.76
C ARG A 665 9.40 90.07 15.23
N SER A 666 10.41 89.79 14.42
CA SER A 666 11.49 88.86 14.76
C SER A 666 12.74 89.63 15.17
N VAL A 667 13.39 89.21 16.24
CA VAL A 667 14.67 89.75 16.70
C VAL A 667 15.74 88.66 16.60
N LEU A 668 16.79 88.91 15.83
CA LEU A 668 17.89 87.97 15.66
C LEU A 668 19.00 88.24 16.69
N TRP A 669 19.45 87.20 17.36
CA TRP A 669 20.59 87.20 18.26
C TRP A 669 21.71 86.33 17.72
N ASP A 670 22.92 86.86 17.74
CA ASP A 670 24.17 86.11 17.62
C ASP A 670 24.60 85.65 19.02
N LEU A 671 24.61 84.33 19.18
CA LEU A 671 24.93 83.59 20.40
C LEU A 671 26.20 82.73 20.20
N ALA A 672 27.06 83.10 19.24
CA ALA A 672 28.35 82.45 19.06
C ALA A 672 29.26 82.55 20.30
N ASP A 673 29.10 83.61 21.09
CA ASP A 673 29.65 83.79 22.43
C ASP A 673 28.49 84.01 23.42
N LEU A 674 28.24 83.02 24.28
CA LEU A 674 27.11 83.05 25.23
C LEU A 674 27.31 84.07 26.35
N ASP A 675 28.54 84.50 26.62
CA ASP A 675 28.85 85.52 27.62
C ASP A 675 28.69 86.94 27.04
N ARG A 676 28.63 87.07 25.72
CA ARG A 676 28.54 88.36 25.00
C ARG A 676 27.58 88.29 23.81
N PRO A 677 26.29 88.03 24.05
CA PRO A 677 25.30 87.93 22.98
C PRO A 677 25.13 89.27 22.27
N ARG A 678 24.91 89.23 20.95
CA ARG A 678 24.74 90.44 20.13
C ARG A 678 23.43 90.41 19.38
N ARG A 679 22.66 91.50 19.47
CA ARG A 679 21.46 91.69 18.66
C ARG A 679 21.87 92.09 17.24
N LEU A 680 21.34 91.39 16.25
CA LEU A 680 21.49 91.68 14.83
C LEU A 680 20.20 92.31 14.27
N PRO A 681 20.30 93.29 13.35
CA PRO A 681 19.12 93.88 12.73
C PRO A 681 18.42 92.87 11.82
N VAL A 682 17.09 92.85 11.88
CA VAL A 682 16.22 92.09 10.98
C VAL A 682 15.41 93.10 10.15
N PRO A 683 15.37 93.00 8.81
CA PRO A 683 14.56 93.88 7.97
C PRO A 683 13.08 93.85 8.39
N VAL A 684 12.40 94.99 8.32
CA VAL A 684 11.00 95.12 8.74
C VAL A 684 10.07 94.30 7.84
N GLU A 685 10.46 94.11 6.58
CA GLU A 685 9.78 93.33 5.56
C GLU A 685 9.90 91.82 5.78
N MET A 686 10.78 91.38 6.68
CA MET A 686 10.95 89.96 6.96
C MET A 686 9.75 89.45 7.76
N PRO A 687 8.98 88.47 7.25
CA PRO A 687 7.89 87.89 8.00
C PRO A 687 8.39 87.12 9.23
N VAL A 688 7.44 86.59 9.99
CA VAL A 688 7.68 85.51 10.96
C VAL A 688 8.52 84.43 10.27
N ALA A 689 9.72 84.17 10.78
CA ALA A 689 10.54 83.11 10.22
C ALA A 689 9.93 81.75 10.55
N ASP A 690 9.97 80.82 9.61
CA ASP A 690 9.66 79.41 9.87
C ASP A 690 10.93 78.59 10.08
N SER A 691 12.05 78.99 9.45
CA SER A 691 13.28 78.19 9.47
C SER A 691 14.55 78.99 9.23
N MET A 692 15.68 78.38 9.59
CA MET A 692 17.04 78.87 9.33
C MET A 692 17.88 77.73 8.74
N ASP A 693 18.91 78.08 7.95
CA ASP A 693 19.94 77.12 7.53
C ASP A 693 20.84 76.71 8.70
N GLN A 694 21.84 75.84 8.44
CA GLN A 694 22.68 75.29 9.50
C GLN A 694 23.38 76.35 10.35
N THR A 695 23.85 77.42 9.73
CA THR A 695 24.62 78.50 10.38
C THR A 695 23.74 79.69 10.79
N GLY A 696 22.47 79.67 10.42
CA GLY A 696 21.56 80.81 10.51
C GLY A 696 21.96 81.99 9.63
N SER A 697 22.73 81.77 8.57
CA SER A 697 23.08 82.76 7.55
C SER A 697 21.91 83.07 6.62
N LEU A 698 20.99 82.13 6.45
CA LEU A 698 19.75 82.25 5.69
C LEU A 698 18.56 82.00 6.62
N VAL A 699 17.52 82.79 6.43
CA VAL A 699 16.26 82.71 7.17
C VAL A 699 15.13 82.70 6.15
N SER A 700 14.16 81.81 6.33
CA SER A 700 12.96 81.78 5.51
C SER A 700 11.70 81.94 6.36
N GLY A 701 10.65 82.47 5.75
CA GLY A 701 9.31 82.55 6.32
C GLY A 701 8.27 82.67 5.23
N VAL A 702 7.00 82.80 5.61
CA VAL A 702 5.89 83.02 4.68
C VAL A 702 5.41 84.45 4.80
N ALA A 703 5.44 85.20 3.70
CA ALA A 703 4.90 86.56 3.64
C ALA A 703 3.35 86.53 3.60
N ASP A 704 2.73 87.64 3.97
CA ASP A 704 1.25 87.78 4.03
C ASP A 704 0.55 87.46 2.70
N ASN A 705 1.25 87.58 1.57
CA ASN A 705 0.77 87.22 0.24
C ASN A 705 0.89 85.72 -0.09
N HIS A 706 1.17 84.87 0.90
CA HIS A 706 1.38 83.42 0.76
C HIS A 706 2.52 83.05 -0.20
N THR A 707 3.59 83.85 -0.22
CA THR A 707 4.84 83.50 -0.91
C THR A 707 5.96 83.24 0.09
N ALA A 708 6.90 82.38 -0.26
CA ALA A 708 8.08 82.18 0.56
C ALA A 708 8.97 83.44 0.53
N ALA A 709 9.41 83.90 1.68
CA ALA A 709 10.38 84.97 1.84
C ALA A 709 11.72 84.35 2.26
N LEU A 710 12.81 84.83 1.67
CA LEU A 710 14.17 84.43 2.02
C LEU A 710 15.00 85.67 2.31
N TRP A 711 15.66 85.66 3.45
CA TRP A 711 16.58 86.70 3.87
C TRP A 711 17.95 86.09 4.18
N ARG A 712 19.00 86.73 3.65
CA ARG A 712 20.37 86.46 4.05
C ARG A 712 20.76 87.46 5.12
N VAL A 713 21.20 86.95 6.27
CA VAL A 713 21.53 87.80 7.41
C VAL A 713 22.67 88.76 7.05
N GLY A 714 22.41 90.05 7.23
CA GLY A 714 23.31 91.14 6.84
C GLY A 714 22.84 91.88 5.58
N ASP A 715 21.97 91.29 4.78
CA ASP A 715 21.36 91.97 3.64
C ASP A 715 20.20 92.87 4.10
N ASN A 716 20.03 94.02 3.45
CA ASN A 716 18.97 94.98 3.75
C ASN A 716 17.63 94.65 3.07
N ALA A 717 17.58 93.64 2.19
CA ALA A 717 16.40 93.30 1.41
C ALA A 717 16.00 91.84 1.61
N VAL A 718 14.69 91.59 1.62
CA VAL A 718 14.10 90.25 1.68
C VAL A 718 13.71 89.84 0.27
N ARG A 719 14.16 88.67 -0.18
CA ARG A 719 13.85 88.12 -1.50
C ARG A 719 12.56 87.32 -1.44
N GLN A 720 11.58 87.67 -2.27
CA GLN A 720 10.39 86.83 -2.48
C GLN A 720 10.72 85.67 -3.43
N PHE A 721 10.29 84.47 -3.06
CA PHE A 721 10.40 83.27 -3.88
C PHE A 721 9.23 83.17 -4.85
N PRO A 722 9.46 82.77 -6.10
CA PRO A 722 8.44 82.69 -7.14
C PRO A 722 7.56 81.42 -6.99
N ALA A 723 7.02 81.18 -5.80
CA ALA A 723 6.12 80.08 -5.50
C ALA A 723 4.86 80.63 -4.81
N PRO A 724 3.68 80.54 -5.44
CA PRO A 724 2.42 80.94 -4.82
C PRO A 724 1.88 79.86 -3.89
N ASP A 725 0.92 80.24 -3.03
CA ASP A 725 0.18 79.35 -2.13
C ASP A 725 1.09 78.62 -1.12
N VAL A 726 2.16 79.25 -0.66
CA VAL A 726 3.06 78.71 0.37
C VAL A 726 2.42 78.85 1.75
N GLU A 727 2.47 77.76 2.50
CA GLU A 727 1.86 77.62 3.83
C GLU A 727 2.92 77.45 4.92
N SER A 728 4.08 76.88 4.61
CA SER A 728 5.24 76.83 5.51
C SER A 728 6.52 76.62 4.71
N THR A 729 7.64 77.09 5.28
CA THR A 729 8.97 76.96 4.67
C THR A 729 9.94 76.23 5.59
N ALA A 730 10.83 75.42 5.02
CA ALA A 730 11.97 74.85 5.73
C ALA A 730 13.24 74.87 4.88
N LEU A 731 14.27 75.57 5.34
CA LEU A 731 15.56 75.65 4.68
C LEU A 731 16.32 74.33 4.77
N LEU A 732 16.95 73.95 3.66
CA LEU A 732 17.94 72.90 3.68
C LEU A 732 19.15 73.36 4.50
N ARG A 733 19.72 72.45 5.30
CA ARG A 733 20.80 72.79 6.23
C ARG A 733 22.03 73.38 5.53
N ASP A 734 22.36 72.89 4.34
CA ASP A 734 23.47 73.37 3.52
C ASP A 734 23.20 74.72 2.83
N GLY A 735 22.00 75.28 2.97
CA GLY A 735 21.58 76.54 2.33
C GLY A 735 21.37 76.42 0.82
N SER A 736 21.38 75.21 0.24
CA SER A 736 21.24 74.99 -1.21
C SER A 736 19.81 75.22 -1.72
N GLY A 737 18.81 75.16 -0.84
CA GLY A 737 17.41 75.23 -1.22
C GLY A 737 16.42 75.25 -0.06
N LEU A 738 15.15 75.12 -0.40
CA LEU A 738 14.00 75.19 0.50
C LEU A 738 13.08 74.00 0.26
N ILE A 739 12.40 73.60 1.32
CA ILE A 739 11.24 72.73 1.29
C ILE A 739 10.01 73.61 1.55
N LEU A 740 9.07 73.59 0.62
CA LEU A 740 7.87 74.40 0.68
C LEU A 740 6.66 73.48 0.85
N CYS A 741 5.85 73.71 1.88
CA CYS A 741 4.50 73.18 1.92
C CYS A 741 3.59 74.15 1.18
N ARG A 742 2.97 73.71 0.09
CA ARG A 742 2.10 74.52 -0.75
C ARG A 742 0.69 73.97 -0.81
N ARG A 743 -0.31 74.85 -0.83
CA ARG A 743 -1.69 74.45 -1.07
C ARG A 743 -1.88 74.20 -2.57
N SER A 744 -2.37 73.02 -2.94
CA SER A 744 -2.56 72.64 -4.34
C SER A 744 -3.71 71.63 -4.48
N GLY A 745 -4.63 71.86 -5.43
CA GLY A 745 -5.66 70.88 -5.82
C GLY A 745 -6.59 70.41 -4.69
N GLY A 746 -6.87 71.25 -3.69
CA GLY A 746 -7.70 70.88 -2.53
C GLY A 746 -6.95 70.18 -1.39
N GLY A 747 -5.63 70.03 -1.48
CA GLY A 747 -4.76 69.52 -0.42
C GLY A 747 -3.45 70.30 -0.29
N TYR A 748 -2.43 69.65 0.28
CA TYR A 748 -1.12 70.22 0.53
C TYR A 748 -0.04 69.36 -0.11
N THR A 749 0.91 70.00 -0.76
CA THR A 749 2.05 69.35 -1.44
C THR A 749 3.34 69.88 -0.82
N LEU A 750 4.21 68.97 -0.40
CA LEU A 750 5.56 69.27 0.01
C LEU A 750 6.48 69.19 -1.20
N GLU A 751 7.15 70.29 -1.54
CA GLU A 751 8.01 70.40 -2.72
C GLU A 751 9.41 70.88 -2.31
N GLN A 752 10.46 70.36 -2.97
CA GLN A 752 11.82 70.86 -2.82
C GLN A 752 12.16 71.83 -3.95
N TRP A 753 12.78 72.95 -3.59
CA TRP A 753 13.13 74.04 -4.47
C TRP A 753 14.60 74.43 -4.28
N THR A 754 15.29 74.81 -5.36
CA THR A 754 16.63 75.40 -5.26
C THR A 754 16.54 76.82 -4.71
N ILE A 755 17.64 77.33 -4.14
CA ILE A 755 17.73 78.74 -3.73
C ILE A 755 17.54 79.72 -4.91
N GLY A 756 17.72 79.24 -6.14
CA GLY A 756 17.47 80.00 -7.37
C GLY A 756 15.99 80.21 -7.65
N GLY A 757 15.08 79.44 -7.03
CA GLY A 757 13.64 79.50 -7.24
C GLY A 757 13.11 78.49 -8.27
N ALA A 758 13.87 77.42 -8.56
CA ALA A 758 13.42 76.33 -9.42
C ALA A 758 12.93 75.14 -8.58
N ARG A 759 11.75 74.60 -8.90
CA ARG A 759 11.26 73.35 -8.28
C ARG A 759 12.08 72.17 -8.76
N THR A 760 12.57 71.37 -7.83
CA THR A 760 13.40 70.18 -8.10
C THR A 760 12.62 68.87 -7.97
N ALA A 761 11.77 68.75 -6.96
CA ALA A 761 11.00 67.53 -6.70
C ALA A 761 9.70 67.82 -5.93
N THR A 762 8.74 66.92 -6.07
CA THR A 762 7.56 66.82 -5.20
C THR A 762 7.81 65.65 -4.24
N LEU A 763 7.88 65.94 -2.94
CA LEU A 763 8.29 64.99 -1.92
C LEU A 763 7.11 64.22 -1.33
N LEU A 764 5.97 64.89 -1.10
CA LEU A 764 4.80 64.31 -0.44
C LEU A 764 3.53 65.11 -0.76
N GLN A 765 2.38 64.43 -0.83
CA GLN A 765 1.05 65.06 -0.90
C GLN A 765 0.14 64.56 0.21
N THR A 766 -0.56 65.47 0.88
CA THR A 766 -1.47 65.18 1.99
C THR A 766 -2.74 66.04 1.91
N SER A 767 -3.77 65.64 2.64
CA SER A 767 -5.02 66.39 2.78
C SER A 767 -5.01 67.41 3.93
N TYR A 768 -3.88 67.56 4.62
CA TYR A 768 -3.73 68.35 5.84
C TYR A 768 -2.43 69.16 5.79
N ARG A 769 -2.41 70.31 6.45
CA ARG A 769 -1.24 71.19 6.45
C ARG A 769 -0.05 70.52 7.14
N MET A 770 1.14 70.72 6.56
CA MET A 770 2.40 70.13 7.03
C MET A 770 3.36 71.22 7.50
N PHE A 771 4.06 70.93 8.59
CA PHE A 771 5.13 71.76 9.15
C PHE A 771 6.44 70.96 9.12
N PRO A 772 7.27 71.14 8.08
CA PRO A 772 8.52 70.42 7.92
C PRO A 772 9.64 71.01 8.78
N LEU A 773 10.48 70.15 9.34
CA LEU A 773 11.73 70.45 10.05
C LEU A 773 12.86 69.67 9.40
N VAL A 774 13.86 70.37 8.85
CA VAL A 774 14.99 69.74 8.15
C VAL A 774 16.11 69.36 9.13
N GLY A 775 16.44 68.07 9.13
CA GLY A 775 17.53 67.48 9.89
C GLY A 775 18.81 67.27 9.05
N PRO A 776 19.88 66.76 9.69
CA PRO A 776 21.10 66.37 8.99
C PRO A 776 20.88 65.17 8.06
N GLY A 777 21.76 65.00 7.08
CA GLY A 777 21.82 63.78 6.25
C GLY A 777 20.60 63.53 5.37
N GLY A 778 19.82 64.57 5.04
CA GLY A 778 18.61 64.43 4.21
C GLY A 778 17.37 63.98 4.97
N LEU A 779 17.36 64.01 6.31
CA LEU A 779 16.15 63.70 7.07
C LEU A 779 15.23 64.93 7.18
N ILE A 780 13.92 64.70 7.11
CA ILE A 780 12.89 65.72 7.39
C ILE A 780 11.88 65.13 8.36
N ALA A 781 11.64 65.80 9.47
CA ALA A 781 10.49 65.52 10.33
C ALA A 781 9.33 66.42 9.92
N ILE A 782 8.15 65.85 9.72
CA ILE A 782 6.94 66.56 9.33
C ILE A 782 5.94 66.38 10.45
N THR A 783 5.39 67.49 10.93
CA THR A 783 4.25 67.50 11.87
C THR A 783 3.03 68.14 11.21
N SER A 784 1.86 67.98 11.80
CA SER A 784 0.61 68.52 11.26
C SER A 784 -0.34 69.00 12.37
N GLU A 785 -1.31 69.83 11.98
CA GLU A 785 -2.37 70.32 12.87
C GLU A 785 -3.34 69.22 13.30
N VAL A 786 -3.43 68.12 12.54
CA VAL A 786 -4.34 66.99 12.79
C VAL A 786 -3.68 65.85 13.57
N GLY A 787 -2.53 66.11 14.22
CA GLY A 787 -1.91 65.11 15.09
C GLY A 787 -1.15 63.99 14.38
N LYS A 788 -0.81 64.20 13.10
CA LYS A 788 0.00 63.28 12.30
C LYS A 788 1.44 63.78 12.26
N ALA A 789 2.38 62.87 12.46
CA ALA A 789 3.79 63.15 12.29
C ALA A 789 4.49 62.02 11.52
N MET A 790 5.47 62.39 10.71
CA MET A 790 6.29 61.43 9.97
C MET A 790 7.71 61.92 9.79
N VAL A 791 8.63 60.99 9.60
CA VAL A 791 10.03 61.29 9.27
C VAL A 791 10.31 60.72 7.90
N LEU A 792 10.82 61.56 7.01
CA LEU A 792 11.21 61.22 5.66
C LEU A 792 12.73 61.27 5.52
N ASP A 793 13.27 60.41 4.67
CA ASP A 793 14.63 60.47 4.15
C ASP A 793 14.56 60.89 2.67
N ILE A 794 15.18 62.03 2.38
CA ILE A 794 15.20 62.69 1.07
C ILE A 794 16.61 62.82 0.49
N ARG A 795 17.55 61.96 0.91
CA ARG A 795 18.90 61.92 0.30
C ARG A 795 18.86 61.79 -1.22
N ASP A 796 17.87 61.05 -1.72
CA ASP A 796 17.42 61.13 -3.11
C ASP A 796 15.99 61.72 -3.14
N PRO A 797 15.80 62.97 -3.59
CA PRO A 797 14.51 63.64 -3.57
C PRO A 797 13.50 63.07 -4.58
N LEU A 798 13.95 62.19 -5.49
CA LEU A 798 13.06 61.44 -6.39
C LEU A 798 12.57 60.13 -5.78
N THR A 799 13.25 59.62 -4.75
CA THR A 799 12.91 58.34 -4.08
C THR A 799 12.77 58.52 -2.57
N VAL A 800 11.81 59.36 -2.19
CA VAL A 800 11.51 59.68 -0.78
C VAL A 800 11.09 58.45 0.00
N ARG A 801 11.82 58.14 1.08
CA ARG A 801 11.50 57.02 1.97
C ARG A 801 10.89 57.53 3.27
N THR A 802 9.72 57.01 3.64
CA THR A 802 9.18 57.21 5.00
C THR A 802 9.91 56.29 5.98
N VAL A 803 10.54 56.89 6.99
CA VAL A 803 11.28 56.19 8.07
C VAL A 803 10.36 55.94 9.26
N VAL A 804 9.61 56.97 9.67
CA VAL A 804 8.68 56.91 10.81
C VAL A 804 7.34 57.47 10.35
N ARG A 805 6.24 56.86 10.80
CA ARG A 805 4.90 57.43 10.68
C ARG A 805 4.15 57.17 11.98
N THR A 806 3.58 58.22 12.55
CA THR A 806 2.74 58.16 13.75
C THR A 806 1.52 59.04 13.57
N ASP A 807 0.39 58.55 14.05
CA ASP A 807 -0.90 59.25 14.02
C ASP A 807 -1.44 59.34 15.45
N GLY A 808 -2.39 60.25 15.68
CA GLY A 808 -3.08 60.36 16.97
C GLY A 808 -2.27 61.05 18.06
N LEU A 809 -1.27 61.86 17.69
CA LEU A 809 -0.66 62.80 18.61
C LEU A 809 -1.61 63.99 18.82
N SER A 810 -1.70 64.50 20.05
CA SER A 810 -2.42 65.74 20.31
C SER A 810 -1.71 66.93 19.66
N HIS A 811 -2.47 67.96 19.29
CA HIS A 811 -1.90 69.23 18.85
C HIS A 811 -1.67 70.15 20.07
N PRO A 812 -0.52 70.85 20.19
CA PRO A 812 0.59 70.93 19.26
C PRO A 812 1.50 69.69 19.26
N THR A 813 1.92 69.26 18.07
CA THR A 813 2.92 68.21 17.89
C THR A 813 4.27 68.83 17.56
N VAL A 814 5.31 68.42 18.27
CA VAL A 814 6.68 68.91 18.09
C VAL A 814 7.59 67.77 17.66
N ALA A 815 8.52 68.07 16.76
CA ALA A 815 9.55 67.14 16.35
C ALA A 815 10.94 67.72 16.62
N SER A 816 11.91 66.87 16.95
CA SER A 816 13.32 67.24 16.95
C SER A 816 14.17 66.12 16.39
N ILE A 817 15.20 66.48 15.61
CA ILE A 817 16.14 65.54 15.02
C ILE A 817 17.49 65.74 15.69
N ASP A 818 18.08 64.64 16.15
CA ASP A 818 19.41 64.61 16.74
C ASP A 818 20.47 65.20 15.77
N PRO A 819 21.45 65.98 16.26
CA PRO A 819 22.47 66.59 15.39
C PRO A 819 23.27 65.59 14.53
N ALA A 820 23.43 64.34 14.96
CA ALA A 820 24.07 63.29 14.16
C ALA A 820 23.10 62.60 13.18
N GLY A 821 21.80 62.90 13.24
CA GLY A 821 20.78 62.31 12.39
C GLY A 821 20.45 60.86 12.75
N GLN A 822 20.82 60.41 13.95
CA GLN A 822 20.63 59.01 14.35
C GLN A 822 19.29 58.76 15.00
N THR A 823 18.71 59.77 15.64
CA THR A 823 17.44 59.64 16.35
C THR A 823 16.51 60.82 16.10
N VAL A 824 15.21 60.57 16.21
CA VAL A 824 14.16 61.58 16.10
C VAL A 824 13.23 61.50 17.29
N ALA A 825 12.99 62.64 17.94
CA ALA A 825 11.96 62.79 18.95
C ALA A 825 10.67 63.32 18.30
N LEU A 826 9.53 62.70 18.61
CA LEU A 826 8.20 63.18 18.29
C LEU A 826 7.40 63.29 19.57
N SER A 827 6.76 64.42 19.83
CA SER A 827 5.98 64.60 21.05
C SER A 827 4.74 65.44 20.84
N ASP A 828 3.77 65.23 21.71
CA ASP A 828 2.68 66.16 21.99
C ASP A 828 2.73 66.56 23.48
N LEU A 829 1.62 67.09 24.01
CA LEU A 829 1.51 67.48 25.41
C LEU A 829 1.51 66.30 26.39
N ASP A 830 1.14 65.10 25.94
CA ASP A 830 0.90 63.93 26.77
C ASP A 830 1.93 62.81 26.54
N ARG A 831 2.66 62.84 25.43
CA ARG A 831 3.53 61.74 25.01
C ARG A 831 4.80 62.25 24.35
N ILE A 832 5.92 61.60 24.70
CA ILE A 832 7.22 61.82 24.09
C ILE A 832 7.74 60.49 23.55
N GLN A 833 8.03 60.43 22.25
CA GLN A 833 8.52 59.23 21.58
C GLN A 833 9.91 59.49 21.00
N LEU A 834 10.84 58.56 21.21
CA LEU A 834 12.15 58.55 20.58
C LEU A 834 12.22 57.41 19.57
N TRP A 835 12.68 57.73 18.37
CA TRP A 835 12.78 56.81 17.25
C TRP A 835 14.21 56.75 16.73
N ASP A 836 14.63 55.57 16.31
CA ASP A 836 15.86 55.38 15.54
C ASP A 836 15.61 55.80 14.09
N ALA A 837 16.41 56.76 13.59
CA ALA A 837 16.20 57.41 12.31
C ALA A 837 16.65 56.55 11.10
N ALA A 838 17.42 55.48 11.33
CA ALA A 838 17.85 54.58 10.25
C ALA A 838 16.86 53.43 10.04
N SER A 839 16.41 52.83 11.14
CA SER A 839 15.54 51.64 11.16
C SER A 839 14.05 51.98 11.26
N GLY A 840 13.69 53.17 11.73
CA GLY A 840 12.30 53.52 12.05
C GLY A 840 11.78 52.81 13.30
N ARG A 841 12.65 52.19 14.10
CA ARG A 841 12.25 51.51 15.34
C ARG A 841 12.05 52.52 16.46
N MET A 842 10.92 52.41 17.17
CA MET A 842 10.69 53.17 18.40
C MET A 842 11.65 52.68 19.50
N LEU A 843 12.47 53.58 20.02
CA LEU A 843 13.44 53.30 21.09
C LEU A 843 12.82 53.48 22.48
N MET A 844 11.92 54.44 22.62
CA MET A 844 11.28 54.85 23.88
C MET A 844 9.94 55.55 23.60
N SER A 845 8.94 55.38 24.46
CA SER A 845 7.70 56.18 24.46
C SER A 845 7.28 56.51 25.88
N VAL A 846 7.43 57.75 26.31
CA VAL A 846 7.13 58.21 27.65
C VAL A 846 5.77 58.90 27.68
N ASP A 847 4.96 58.53 28.68
CA ASP A 847 3.73 59.23 29.03
C ASP A 847 4.08 60.42 29.92
N ALA A 848 3.96 61.62 29.34
CA ALA A 848 4.27 62.91 29.95
C ALA A 848 3.01 63.68 30.38
N GLN A 849 1.83 63.04 30.37
CA GLN A 849 0.57 63.67 30.71
C GLN A 849 0.63 64.35 32.08
N GLY A 850 0.23 65.62 32.12
CA GLY A 850 0.22 66.43 33.35
C GLY A 850 1.59 66.92 33.84
N LEU A 851 2.70 66.57 33.16
CA LEU A 851 4.06 67.01 33.54
C LEU A 851 4.48 68.33 32.89
N GLN A 852 3.76 68.76 31.85
CA GLN A 852 4.00 70.02 31.12
C GLN A 852 5.48 70.17 30.67
N LEU A 853 6.07 69.08 30.18
CA LEU A 853 7.46 69.09 29.73
C LEU A 853 7.61 69.92 28.44
N SER A 854 8.75 70.57 28.28
CA SER A 854 9.10 71.30 27.05
C SER A 854 9.22 70.34 25.87
N ALA A 855 9.27 70.91 24.66
CA ALA A 855 9.66 70.17 23.47
C ALA A 855 10.95 69.36 23.71
N PRO A 856 10.96 68.05 23.43
CA PRO A 856 12.09 67.18 23.67
C PRO A 856 13.19 67.42 22.63
N ARG A 857 14.44 67.35 23.08
CA ARG A 857 15.62 67.39 22.21
C ARG A 857 16.30 66.02 22.20
N ALA A 858 16.35 65.39 21.03
CA ALA A 858 17.14 64.18 20.82
C ALA A 858 18.64 64.51 20.79
N ILE A 859 19.44 63.82 21.60
CA ILE A 859 20.90 63.96 21.68
C ILE A 859 21.52 62.56 21.87
N GLY A 860 22.17 62.02 20.85
CA GLY A 860 23.00 60.81 20.98
C GLY A 860 22.31 59.57 21.59
N GLY A 861 21.01 59.38 21.32
CA GLY A 861 20.21 58.26 21.86
C GLY A 861 19.51 58.55 23.20
N GLN A 862 19.66 59.76 23.73
CA GLN A 862 18.96 60.29 24.91
C GLN A 862 18.00 61.40 24.51
N LEU A 863 17.04 61.70 25.38
CA LEU A 863 16.19 62.88 25.29
C LEU A 863 16.52 63.85 26.41
N ALA A 864 16.73 65.11 26.07
CA ALA A 864 16.70 66.21 27.02
C ALA A 864 15.31 66.86 26.97
N VAL A 865 14.65 66.96 28.12
CA VAL A 865 13.36 67.64 28.30
C VAL A 865 13.47 68.59 29.48
N LEU A 866 12.71 69.68 29.47
CA LEU A 866 12.69 70.64 30.56
C LEU A 866 11.34 70.62 31.25
N SER A 867 11.35 70.78 32.57
CA SER A 867 10.13 70.95 33.35
C SER A 867 9.75 72.43 33.46
N PRO A 868 8.48 72.75 33.77
CA PRO A 868 8.05 74.11 34.06
C PRO A 868 8.76 74.77 35.24
N ARG A 869 9.45 73.98 36.08
CA ARG A 869 10.17 74.44 37.26
C ARG A 869 11.65 74.76 36.97
N GLY A 870 12.03 74.84 35.70
CA GLY A 870 13.40 75.17 35.31
C GLY A 870 14.38 74.03 35.54
N THR A 871 13.92 72.77 35.54
CA THR A 871 14.80 71.60 35.69
C THR A 871 14.96 70.87 34.37
N ARG A 872 16.18 70.46 34.03
CA ARG A 872 16.49 69.64 32.86
C ARG A 872 16.53 68.17 33.23
N TRP A 873 15.71 67.37 32.58
CA TRP A 873 15.67 65.92 32.73
C TRP A 873 16.38 65.27 31.55
N ARG A 874 17.13 64.21 31.83
CA ARG A 874 17.80 63.37 30.84
C ARG A 874 17.13 62.00 30.83
N LEU A 875 16.46 61.66 29.73
CA LEU A 875 15.79 60.37 29.56
C LEU A 875 16.66 59.48 28.67
N ASP A 876 17.16 58.37 29.20
CA ASP A 876 17.98 57.41 28.46
C ASP A 876 17.13 56.22 27.97
N SER A 877 17.29 55.86 26.70
CA SER A 877 16.58 54.72 26.09
C SER A 877 17.19 53.36 26.43
N VAL A 878 18.46 53.35 26.86
CA VAL A 878 19.25 52.16 27.18
C VAL A 878 19.05 51.77 28.65
N LEU A 879 18.09 50.87 28.87
CA LEU A 879 17.68 50.45 30.20
C LEU A 879 18.81 49.87 31.06
N ALA A 880 19.75 49.13 30.46
CA ALA A 880 20.88 48.53 31.20
C ALA A 880 21.80 49.58 31.82
N ARG A 881 22.02 50.70 31.12
CA ARG A 881 22.83 51.82 31.63
C ARG A 881 22.12 52.49 32.80
N LEU A 882 20.84 52.79 32.63
CA LEU A 882 20.00 53.38 33.66
C LEU A 882 19.98 52.53 34.94
N ILE A 883 19.79 51.21 34.82
CA ILE A 883 19.83 50.32 36.00
C ILE A 883 21.23 50.34 36.65
N GLY A 884 22.30 50.36 35.86
CA GLY A 884 23.66 50.48 36.38
C GLY A 884 23.89 51.78 37.18
N GLU A 885 23.38 52.91 36.69
CA GLU A 885 23.47 54.20 37.36
C GLU A 885 22.67 54.22 38.67
N ILE A 886 21.44 53.68 38.68
CA ILE A 886 20.63 53.55 39.90
C ILE A 886 21.34 52.68 40.94
N CYS A 887 21.90 51.56 40.50
CA CYS A 887 22.55 50.58 41.36
C CYS A 887 23.90 51.01 41.92
N ALA A 888 24.44 52.14 41.47
CA ALA A 888 25.60 52.77 42.09
C ALA A 888 25.24 53.50 43.41
N GLY A 889 23.95 53.77 43.65
CA GLY A 889 23.43 54.43 44.85
C GLY A 889 22.94 53.46 45.94
N THR A 890 22.33 54.02 47.00
CA THR A 890 21.65 53.21 48.02
C THR A 890 20.26 52.83 47.51
N VAL A 891 19.95 51.53 47.50
CA VAL A 891 18.75 51.00 46.86
C VAL A 891 17.85 50.36 47.91
N ALA A 892 16.81 51.07 48.35
CA ALA A 892 15.83 50.57 49.31
C ALA A 892 14.40 50.97 48.89
N VAL A 893 13.49 50.00 48.89
CA VAL A 893 12.06 50.22 48.62
C VAL A 893 11.28 49.48 49.69
N ASP A 894 10.20 50.10 50.19
CA ASP A 894 9.23 49.44 51.06
C ASP A 894 8.46 48.37 50.27
N TRP A 895 9.07 47.19 50.16
CA TRP A 895 8.60 46.11 49.29
C TRP A 895 7.22 45.59 49.69
N ASP A 896 6.97 45.46 50.99
CA ASP A 896 5.71 44.91 51.51
C ASP A 896 4.53 45.86 51.30
N HIS A 897 4.78 47.18 51.33
CA HIS A 897 3.77 48.18 51.03
C HIS A 897 3.30 48.13 49.57
N TYR A 898 4.25 48.08 48.61
CA TYR A 898 3.92 48.19 47.18
C TYR A 898 3.68 46.85 46.48
N PHE A 899 4.31 45.77 46.94
CA PHE A 899 4.25 44.45 46.33
C PHE A 899 3.87 43.34 47.33
N PRO A 900 2.72 43.49 48.03
CA PRO A 900 2.35 42.58 49.10
C PRO A 900 2.24 41.15 48.62
N ARG A 901 2.77 40.22 49.42
CA ARG A 901 2.82 38.76 49.14
C ARG A 901 3.48 38.42 47.79
N THR A 902 4.50 39.19 47.40
CA THR A 902 5.52 38.80 46.40
C THR A 902 6.86 38.65 47.12
N MET A 903 7.74 37.75 46.67
CA MET A 903 9.08 37.67 47.26
C MET A 903 9.91 38.89 46.84
N PRO A 904 10.65 39.53 47.77
CA PRO A 904 11.63 40.56 47.45
C PRO A 904 12.59 40.07 46.38
N LYS A 905 12.68 40.82 45.27
CA LYS A 905 13.68 40.56 44.23
C LYS A 905 14.85 41.52 44.41
N PRO A 906 16.09 41.07 44.14
CA PRO A 906 17.22 41.99 44.08
C PRO A 906 16.97 43.03 42.99
N LEU A 907 17.02 44.31 43.39
CA LEU A 907 16.79 45.44 42.50
C LEU A 907 17.97 45.66 41.54
N CYS A 908 19.16 45.26 41.97
CA CYS A 908 20.40 45.36 41.23
C CYS A 908 20.92 43.98 40.81
N PRO A 909 21.49 43.85 39.61
CA PRO A 909 22.03 42.60 39.09
C PRO A 909 23.26 42.11 39.88
#